data_AF-A0A954JFQ1-F1
#
_entry.id   AF-A0A954JFQ1-F1
#
_cell.length_a   1.000
_cell.length_b   1.000
_cell.length_c   1.000
_cell.angle_alpha   90.00
_cell.angle_beta   90.00
_cell.angle_gamma   90.00
#
_symmetry.space_group_name_H-M   'P 1'
#
loop_
_entity.id
_entity.type
_entity.pdbx_description
1 polymer ?
#
loop_
_entity_poly.entity_id
_entity_poly.type
_entity_poly.pdbx_seq_one_letter_code
_entity_poly.pdbx_strand_id
1 'polypeptide(L)'
;MFSSLTSMLRRLCLFAFVLLTTFTSAADIPPEFVATALQDDATLHDVQFVASTGLAVGDRGTVWKSTDAGMTWTPLFVGEEPEHVSWQSVSLLTNRVAWIAGGVIRPYEKTPVGVIYFTGDGGQTWTQLDSTPLPWLHDVRFFDLDNGVAIGETNARFPSGVFVTENGGRTWTPVSAKSAGRWRAGAFIDSENGVVVGDLGEHQVVARGQLLPAALPASGLANIHAVTASHDGRCWFAGDGALLMTSTNGGVSWGPADTPLPRELDDFANFSALAQVGNHVWVGGSPGSVIWHSSDNGASWQRQYTGSTVPLHSIHFVNEKQGCAVGSLGRIVTTTDGGAHWQEVRGGKRRLALLSLHAHPQRVSLPMLSKYACEEGYRCGVSIFSREDIGPDAHAVKQHDLELNACVLAAGGCESSVGWRLPLAVPGIARDRKRLHEDWSLLTDRRFAEVVISELVAQLRIWRPSVIVIDEPLPDDAAAMFLKQAVEAAVEQAGNPRAFTAHSQFCELSAWQVDKIVERRSVGSIGNFHLDPFDVLPRQQTTLGQSSRLAAACGDIPFDSPEQRHEFVVHSTSLSTASAKNSFWGDVSIAPNSDARRPVPPLRDVDIDKLLAQAKHRRMVTALSQQAISQTQQGGALLAQMDQLIGPLPPAEAAAQLSSLAETYRENGAWALAEETYANLVDRYPNEPAATEAMLWLVKYWTSTELNWQRLRAMTGTNTRTIKKTREQVSGEIEQALAISAESPSNTAREMRVQQYLQGLNPTETLQITPTSGDVNSVLSATNSELGGVSADQRLMKMKRWLEAANAMTDRIAVQHPALYESPDFQFIAASLNRRRQKHREADTINNRFLQGLNSDPWTIAARGEAYLLRPGAISPKPVIQCVQALRPPVLDGVLSDDCWQRSAEITLSDEPLSDDEFVGGLDTRGSEDSSKPRPLVMLCHDAEYLYLAASIPREPQLPAAPLQLPGRPRDADAGANDYLLISFDVDRDYATTYDFTIDQRGWTREACWRDAKYNPRWFVAAEADDLTWRIEAAIPFEELIPPGTQVGATWGLGVTRVMPGLGVHSWTGSGGAIPQPARFGLMTFGR
;
A
#
# COMPACT_ATOMS: atom_id res chain seq x y z
N MET A 1 76.81 38.26 44.66
CA MET A 1 76.45 37.55 43.40
C MET A 1 75.51 36.36 43.66
N PHE A 2 74.55 36.47 44.59
CA PHE A 2 73.41 35.54 44.78
C PHE A 2 72.36 36.27 45.63
N SER A 3 71.65 37.25 45.06
CA SER A 3 70.51 37.91 45.76
C SER A 3 69.58 38.71 44.83
N SER A 4 69.52 38.39 43.53
CA SER A 4 68.55 39.03 42.61
C SER A 4 67.58 38.04 41.95
N LEU A 5 67.50 36.79 42.43
CA LEU A 5 66.50 35.83 41.96
C LEU A 5 65.25 35.73 42.87
N THR A 6 65.28 36.33 44.06
CA THR A 6 64.21 36.19 45.07
C THR A 6 63.18 37.33 45.09
N SER A 7 63.36 38.41 44.33
CA SER A 7 62.33 39.44 44.15
C SER A 7 61.49 39.28 42.87
N MET A 8 61.95 38.48 41.90
CA MET A 8 61.22 38.17 40.67
C MET A 8 60.19 37.04 40.85
N LEU A 9 60.42 36.13 41.82
CA LEU A 9 59.53 35.01 42.15
C LEU A 9 58.39 35.34 43.13
N ARG A 10 58.39 36.53 43.77
CA ARG A 10 57.30 36.96 44.67
C ARG A 10 56.27 37.89 44.04
N ARG A 11 56.52 38.41 42.83
CA ARG A 11 55.51 39.11 42.03
C ARG A 11 54.80 38.22 41.00
N LEU A 12 55.24 36.98 40.85
CA LEU A 12 54.59 35.94 40.03
C LEU A 12 53.53 35.11 40.79
N CYS A 13 53.37 35.30 42.11
CA CYS A 13 52.38 34.56 42.91
C CYS A 13 51.20 35.41 43.41
N LEU A 14 51.01 36.65 42.93
CA LEU A 14 49.89 37.51 43.35
C LEU A 14 49.25 38.30 42.18
N PHE A 15 49.26 37.70 40.99
CA PHE A 15 48.32 38.00 39.90
C PHE A 15 47.52 36.73 39.57
N ALA A 16 47.10 36.03 40.64
CA ALA A 16 46.25 34.84 40.64
C ALA A 16 44.76 35.20 40.81
N PHE A 17 44.35 36.39 40.39
CA PHE A 17 42.95 36.80 40.37
C PHE A 17 42.75 37.72 39.17
N VAL A 18 41.79 37.36 38.31
CA VAL A 18 41.33 38.05 37.10
C VAL A 18 42.04 37.63 35.80
N LEU A 19 41.24 36.99 34.93
CA LEU A 19 41.45 36.73 33.48
C LEU A 19 42.44 35.61 33.10
N LEU A 20 42.08 34.38 33.44
CA LEU A 20 42.39 33.16 32.66
C LEU A 20 41.37 32.07 33.01
N THR A 21 40.12 32.27 32.60
CA THR A 21 39.19 31.16 32.41
C THR A 21 39.57 30.48 31.10
N THR A 22 40.66 29.72 31.10
CA THR A 22 40.68 28.51 30.28
C THR A 22 39.61 27.63 30.91
N PHE A 23 38.44 27.62 30.29
CA PHE A 23 37.59 26.44 30.35
C PHE A 23 38.50 25.27 29.93
N THR A 24 39.06 24.56 30.89
CA THR A 24 39.02 23.12 30.79
C THR A 24 37.53 22.82 30.69
N SER A 25 37.01 22.70 29.47
CA SER A 25 35.79 21.95 29.32
C SER A 25 36.09 20.64 30.04
N ALA A 26 35.30 20.32 31.06
CA ALA A 26 35.03 18.94 31.32
C ALA A 26 34.82 18.34 29.92
N ALA A 27 35.62 17.32 29.55
CA ALA A 27 35.34 16.56 28.36
C ALA A 27 33.82 16.36 28.34
N ASP A 28 33.15 16.97 27.36
CA ASP A 28 31.70 16.94 27.26
C ASP A 28 31.36 15.45 27.16
N ILE A 29 31.04 14.83 28.30
CA ILE A 29 30.36 13.56 28.33
C ILE A 29 29.05 13.92 27.65
N PRO A 30 28.77 13.44 26.43
CA PRO A 30 27.49 13.72 25.81
C PRO A 30 26.42 13.29 26.81
N PRO A 31 25.37 14.10 27.04
CA PRO A 31 24.31 13.72 27.95
C PRO A 31 23.86 12.31 27.59
N GLU A 32 23.86 11.41 28.58
CA GLU A 32 23.45 10.02 28.36
C GLU A 32 22.09 10.03 27.64
N PHE A 33 22.01 9.31 26.52
CA PHE A 33 20.78 9.23 25.76
C PHE A 33 19.69 8.60 26.63
N VAL A 34 18.55 9.27 26.74
CA VAL A 34 17.38 8.77 27.48
C VAL A 34 16.32 8.44 26.45
N ALA A 35 15.95 7.17 26.37
CA ALA A 35 14.87 6.71 25.50
C ALA A 35 13.55 7.43 25.84
N THR A 36 12.80 7.83 24.81
CA THR A 36 11.46 8.38 25.00
C THR A 36 10.50 7.32 25.53
N ALA A 37 9.35 7.73 26.08
CA ALA A 37 8.35 6.77 26.55
C ALA A 37 7.81 5.83 25.46
N LEU A 38 7.87 6.25 24.19
CA LEU A 38 7.48 5.44 23.03
C LEU A 38 8.56 4.43 22.62
N GLN A 39 9.83 4.79 22.74
CA GLN A 39 10.96 3.88 22.54
C GLN A 39 11.11 2.88 23.69
N ASP A 40 10.76 3.31 24.91
CA ASP A 40 10.84 2.50 26.12
C ASP A 40 9.94 1.24 26.07
N ASP A 41 8.80 1.32 25.38
CA ASP A 41 7.90 0.18 25.14
C ASP A 41 7.76 -0.23 23.67
N ALA A 42 8.73 0.16 22.83
CA ALA A 42 8.82 -0.35 21.46
C ALA A 42 8.95 -1.88 21.45
N THR A 43 8.34 -2.51 20.45
CA THR A 43 8.50 -3.95 20.23
C THR A 43 9.94 -4.23 19.82
N LEU A 44 10.55 -5.23 20.47
CA LEU A 44 11.90 -5.69 20.18
C LEU A 44 11.80 -6.92 19.27
N HIS A 45 12.48 -6.86 18.13
CA HIS A 45 12.41 -7.87 17.08
C HIS A 45 13.53 -8.89 17.21
N ASP A 46 14.73 -8.46 17.60
CA ASP A 46 15.88 -9.36 17.69
C ASP A 46 16.83 -9.06 18.86
N VAL A 47 17.54 -10.11 19.31
CA VAL A 47 18.55 -10.05 20.37
C VAL A 47 19.70 -11.01 20.09
N GLN A 48 20.93 -10.54 20.25
CA GLN A 48 22.11 -11.40 20.18
C GLN A 48 23.12 -11.10 21.28
N PHE A 49 23.82 -12.14 21.74
CA PHE A 49 24.88 -12.06 22.73
C PHE A 49 26.18 -12.68 22.25
N VAL A 50 27.29 -12.03 22.63
CA VAL A 50 28.64 -12.57 22.61
C VAL A 50 29.24 -12.39 24.01
N ALA A 51 29.55 -13.51 24.67
CA ALA A 51 29.92 -13.54 26.09
C ALA A 51 28.89 -12.80 26.96
N SER A 52 29.29 -11.77 27.72
CA SER A 52 28.38 -10.97 28.55
C SER A 52 27.80 -9.75 27.85
N THR A 53 28.20 -9.47 26.60
CA THR A 53 27.71 -8.30 25.85
C THR A 53 26.54 -8.72 24.97
N GLY A 54 25.44 -7.99 25.05
CA GLY A 54 24.26 -8.23 24.22
C GLY A 54 23.69 -6.95 23.63
N LEU A 55 23.07 -7.07 22.47
CA LEU A 55 22.31 -6.03 21.80
C LEU A 55 20.90 -6.54 21.53
N ALA A 56 19.90 -5.69 21.78
CA ALA A 56 18.52 -5.94 21.41
C ALA A 56 17.99 -4.75 20.60
N VAL A 57 17.29 -5.03 19.51
CA VAL A 57 16.87 -4.01 18.54
C VAL A 57 15.37 -4.11 18.26
N GLY A 58 14.75 -2.99 17.86
CA GLY A 58 13.32 -2.97 17.59
C GLY A 58 12.80 -1.69 16.94
N ASP A 59 11.49 -1.48 17.07
CA ASP A 59 10.78 -0.34 16.50
C ASP A 59 11.27 1.01 17.06
N ARG A 60 10.97 2.10 16.34
CA ARG A 60 11.32 3.49 16.72
C ARG A 60 12.81 3.70 16.95
N GLY A 61 13.62 2.98 16.19
CA GLY A 61 15.07 3.03 16.20
C GLY A 61 15.66 2.54 17.52
N THR A 62 14.89 1.75 18.27
CA THR A 62 15.26 1.33 19.62
C THR A 62 16.40 0.33 19.58
N VAL A 63 17.51 0.66 20.27
CA VAL A 63 18.65 -0.24 20.47
C VAL A 63 19.01 -0.24 21.95
N TRP A 64 19.00 -1.41 22.57
CA TRP A 64 19.42 -1.63 23.94
C TRP A 64 20.74 -2.40 23.97
N LYS A 65 21.63 -2.02 24.88
CA LYS A 65 22.88 -2.73 25.13
C LYS A 65 22.99 -3.22 26.56
N SER A 66 23.47 -4.44 26.72
CA SER A 66 23.88 -5.03 28.00
C SER A 66 25.37 -5.38 27.98
N THR A 67 26.03 -5.29 29.13
CA THR A 67 27.42 -5.71 29.34
C THR A 67 27.59 -6.76 30.45
N ASP A 68 26.48 -7.16 31.08
CA ASP A 68 26.39 -8.03 32.25
C ASP A 68 25.50 -9.27 32.00
N ALA A 69 25.54 -9.80 30.76
CA ALA A 69 24.79 -10.95 30.32
C ALA A 69 23.25 -10.77 30.39
N GLY A 70 22.79 -9.55 30.11
CA GLY A 70 21.37 -9.23 29.97
C GLY A 70 20.69 -8.85 31.27
N MET A 71 21.43 -8.70 32.38
CA MET A 71 20.88 -8.33 33.69
C MET A 71 20.53 -6.84 33.78
N THR A 72 21.25 -5.98 33.06
CA THR A 72 20.93 -4.57 32.88
C THR A 72 21.08 -4.13 31.43
N TRP A 73 20.27 -3.15 31.02
CA TRP A 73 20.20 -2.64 29.66
C TRP A 73 20.17 -1.12 29.62
N THR A 74 21.02 -0.54 28.78
CA THR A 74 21.11 0.91 28.53
C THR A 74 20.76 1.21 27.07
N PRO A 75 20.00 2.28 26.78
CA PRO A 75 19.66 2.61 25.41
C PRO A 75 20.89 3.18 24.67
N LEU A 76 21.00 2.90 23.38
CA LEU A 76 21.98 3.49 22.48
C LEU A 76 21.28 4.39 21.46
N PHE A 77 21.98 5.44 21.03
CA PHE A 77 21.55 6.31 19.96
C PHE A 77 22.16 5.86 18.63
N VAL A 78 21.33 5.74 17.59
CA VAL A 78 21.73 5.31 16.24
C VAL A 78 21.06 6.20 15.21
N GLY A 79 21.85 6.88 14.37
CA GLY A 79 21.35 7.74 13.29
C GLY A 79 20.72 9.05 13.78
N GLU A 80 20.38 9.95 12.86
CA GLU A 80 19.83 11.27 13.20
C GLU A 80 18.30 11.27 13.42
N GLU A 81 17.57 10.33 12.80
CA GLU A 81 16.10 10.23 12.86
C GLU A 81 15.64 8.80 13.24
N PRO A 82 15.92 8.32 14.47
CA PRO A 82 15.67 6.93 14.85
C PRO A 82 14.17 6.58 14.90
N GLU A 83 13.29 7.53 15.18
CA GLU A 83 11.86 7.29 15.44
C GLU A 83 11.06 6.67 14.28
N HIS A 84 11.56 6.80 13.04
CA HIS A 84 10.94 6.23 11.84
C HIS A 84 11.54 4.89 11.42
N VAL A 85 12.65 4.49 12.03
CA VAL A 85 13.34 3.23 11.70
C VAL A 85 12.75 2.10 12.54
N SER A 86 12.54 0.95 11.92
CA SER A 86 12.28 -0.29 12.63
C SER A 86 13.46 -1.25 12.38
N TRP A 87 14.22 -1.54 13.43
CA TRP A 87 15.33 -2.49 13.37
C TRP A 87 14.79 -3.91 13.52
N GLN A 88 15.01 -4.74 12.51
CA GLN A 88 14.50 -6.11 12.46
C GLN A 88 15.51 -7.14 12.96
N SER A 89 16.81 -6.90 12.77
CA SER A 89 17.85 -7.88 13.08
C SER A 89 19.17 -7.25 13.52
N VAL A 90 19.90 -7.96 14.39
CA VAL A 90 21.24 -7.60 14.86
C VAL A 90 22.25 -8.74 14.64
N SER A 91 23.39 -8.38 14.06
CA SER A 91 24.54 -9.29 13.89
C SER A 91 25.75 -8.79 14.68
N LEU A 92 25.93 -9.34 15.88
CA LEU A 92 27.02 -9.10 16.82
C LEU A 92 28.16 -10.13 16.62
N LEU A 93 29.28 -9.68 16.07
CA LEU A 93 30.46 -10.52 15.83
C LEU A 93 31.40 -10.58 17.05
N THR A 94 31.56 -9.45 17.74
CA THR A 94 32.35 -9.35 18.97
C THR A 94 31.68 -8.36 19.93
N ASN A 95 32.22 -8.18 21.14
CA ASN A 95 31.74 -7.13 22.04
C ASN A 95 31.96 -5.68 21.54
N ARG A 96 32.63 -5.50 20.39
CA ARG A 96 32.90 -4.20 19.75
C ARG A 96 32.35 -4.06 18.34
N VAL A 97 32.09 -5.17 17.66
CA VAL A 97 31.77 -5.18 16.23
C VAL A 97 30.37 -5.72 16.04
N ALA A 98 29.48 -4.89 15.48
CA ALA A 98 28.11 -5.28 15.20
C ALA A 98 27.55 -4.57 13.96
N TRP A 99 26.55 -5.21 13.36
CA TRP A 99 25.66 -4.63 12.36
C TRP A 99 24.22 -4.70 12.87
N ILE A 100 23.41 -3.73 12.49
CA ILE A 100 21.96 -3.73 12.69
C ILE A 100 21.30 -3.41 11.36
N ALA A 101 20.21 -4.11 11.06
CA ALA A 101 19.47 -3.97 9.82
C ALA A 101 17.97 -3.86 10.09
N GLY A 102 17.26 -3.22 9.17
CA GLY A 102 15.83 -3.04 9.25
C GLY A 102 15.34 -2.21 8.08
N GLY A 103 14.31 -1.39 8.31
CA GLY A 103 13.86 -0.45 7.30
C GLY A 103 13.06 0.74 7.83
N VAL A 104 12.70 1.59 6.88
CA VAL A 104 11.89 2.79 7.08
C VAL A 104 10.84 2.88 5.96
N ILE A 105 9.62 3.26 6.32
CA ILE A 105 8.62 3.74 5.37
C ILE A 105 8.45 5.23 5.62
N ARG A 106 8.89 6.04 4.66
CA ARG A 106 8.70 7.49 4.74
C ARG A 106 7.26 7.84 4.36
N PRO A 107 6.62 8.77 5.09
CA PRO A 107 5.31 9.29 4.71
C PRO A 107 5.28 9.71 3.23
N TYR A 108 4.18 9.40 2.54
CA TYR A 108 3.89 9.74 1.14
C TYR A 108 4.72 8.99 0.07
N GLU A 109 5.92 8.51 0.40
CA GLU A 109 6.71 7.67 -0.51
C GLU A 109 6.12 6.25 -0.63
N LYS A 110 5.53 5.73 0.46
CA LYS A 110 4.92 4.39 0.56
C LYS A 110 5.81 3.28 -0.03
N THR A 111 7.11 3.50 0.05
CA THR A 111 8.12 2.61 -0.48
C THR A 111 8.98 2.16 0.68
N PRO A 112 9.03 0.85 0.97
CA PRO A 112 9.85 0.27 2.02
C PRO A 112 11.34 0.40 1.65
N VAL A 113 12.15 1.03 2.50
CA VAL A 113 13.59 1.17 2.27
C VAL A 113 14.37 0.48 3.37
N GLY A 114 15.34 -0.35 2.97
CA GLY A 114 16.25 -1.03 3.86
C GLY A 114 17.35 -0.11 4.38
N VAL A 115 17.68 -0.28 5.66
CA VAL A 115 18.70 0.50 6.34
C VAL A 115 19.63 -0.45 7.08
N ILE A 116 20.95 -0.22 6.97
CA ILE A 116 21.96 -1.00 7.67
C ILE A 116 23.03 -0.08 8.28
N TYR A 117 23.35 -0.32 9.55
CA TYR A 117 24.38 0.40 10.28
C TYR A 117 25.44 -0.55 10.83
N PHE A 118 26.66 -0.04 10.92
CA PHE A 118 27.82 -0.73 11.46
C PHE A 118 28.41 0.02 12.65
N THR A 119 28.91 -0.73 13.63
CA THR A 119 29.76 -0.20 14.69
C THR A 119 31.02 -1.06 14.85
N GLY A 120 32.16 -0.40 15.06
CA GLY A 120 33.45 -1.04 15.38
C GLY A 120 33.96 -0.73 16.79
N ASP A 121 33.22 0.04 17.59
CA ASP A 121 33.60 0.52 18.92
C ASP A 121 32.65 0.07 20.04
N GLY A 122 31.79 -0.90 19.74
CA GLY A 122 30.81 -1.46 20.66
C GLY A 122 29.56 -0.60 20.79
N GLY A 123 29.16 0.10 19.73
CA GLY A 123 27.95 0.91 19.66
C GLY A 123 28.08 2.28 20.33
N GLN A 124 29.31 2.79 20.51
CA GLN A 124 29.51 4.19 20.90
C GLN A 124 29.24 5.10 19.70
N THR A 125 29.67 4.67 18.51
CA THR A 125 29.32 5.30 17.24
C THR A 125 28.79 4.27 16.26
N TRP A 126 27.84 4.72 15.43
CA TRP A 126 27.21 3.92 14.39
C TRP A 126 27.34 4.65 13.06
N THR A 127 27.75 3.92 12.02
CA THR A 127 27.92 4.44 10.66
C THR A 127 26.92 3.76 9.73
N GLN A 128 26.11 4.53 9.02
CA GLN A 128 25.26 4.02 7.96
C GLN A 128 26.11 3.59 6.77
N LEU A 129 25.83 2.44 6.16
CA LEU A 129 26.57 1.96 5.00
C LEU A 129 25.89 2.42 3.70
N ASP A 130 26.27 3.61 3.21
CA ASP A 130 25.68 4.27 2.03
C ASP A 130 26.18 3.71 0.70
N SER A 131 25.59 2.62 0.21
CA SER A 131 26.08 1.99 -1.03
C SER A 131 25.08 1.85 -2.15
N THR A 132 23.81 1.63 -1.84
CA THR A 132 22.70 1.46 -2.78
C THR A 132 21.41 1.40 -1.95
N PRO A 133 20.28 1.96 -2.41
CA PRO A 133 18.98 1.73 -1.74
C PRO A 133 18.65 0.23 -1.72
N LEU A 134 18.73 -0.38 -0.54
CA LEU A 134 18.27 -1.74 -0.32
C LEU A 134 16.74 -1.74 -0.15
N PRO A 135 16.06 -2.82 -0.54
CA PRO A 135 14.70 -3.06 -0.08
C PRO A 135 14.68 -3.29 1.44
N TRP A 136 13.51 -3.19 2.09
CA TRP A 136 13.39 -3.40 3.53
C TRP A 136 14.00 -4.74 3.97
N LEU A 137 14.78 -4.70 5.06
CA LEU A 137 15.53 -5.84 5.56
C LEU A 137 14.83 -6.45 6.77
N HIS A 138 14.66 -7.77 6.74
CA HIS A 138 14.09 -8.56 7.84
C HIS A 138 15.19 -9.24 8.67
N ASP A 139 16.30 -9.64 8.03
CA ASP A 139 17.37 -10.35 8.72
C ASP A 139 18.77 -9.99 8.17
N VAL A 140 19.79 -10.02 9.03
CA VAL A 140 21.19 -9.79 8.66
C VAL A 140 22.12 -10.67 9.49
N ARG A 141 23.12 -11.25 8.83
CA ARG A 141 24.14 -12.07 9.48
C ARG A 141 25.51 -11.86 8.87
N PHE A 142 26.47 -11.51 9.70
CA PHE A 142 27.88 -11.42 9.35
C PHE A 142 28.67 -12.56 9.96
N PHE A 143 29.60 -13.12 9.18
CA PHE A 143 30.46 -14.23 9.60
C PHE A 143 31.87 -13.74 9.95
N ASP A 144 32.28 -12.62 9.35
CA ASP A 144 33.51 -11.90 9.62
C ASP A 144 33.32 -10.40 9.31
N LEU A 145 34.41 -9.65 9.14
CA LEU A 145 34.35 -8.21 8.86
C LEU A 145 33.91 -7.86 7.42
N ASP A 146 34.01 -8.83 6.51
CA ASP A 146 33.83 -8.64 5.08
C ASP A 146 32.58 -9.38 4.58
N ASN A 147 32.38 -10.61 5.03
CA ASN A 147 31.37 -11.54 4.54
C ASN A 147 30.09 -11.51 5.38
N GLY A 148 28.97 -11.27 4.71
CA GLY A 148 27.65 -11.25 5.32
C GLY A 148 26.52 -11.55 4.34
N VAL A 149 25.38 -11.94 4.89
CA VAL A 149 24.13 -12.20 4.18
C VAL A 149 23.05 -11.34 4.81
N ALA A 150 22.14 -10.82 4.00
CA ALA A 150 20.93 -10.21 4.49
C ALA A 150 19.73 -10.66 3.66
N ILE A 151 18.57 -10.60 4.29
CA ILE A 151 17.28 -11.03 3.74
C ILE A 151 16.31 -9.87 3.85
N GLY A 152 15.47 -9.71 2.84
CA GLY A 152 14.47 -8.67 2.83
C GLY A 152 13.49 -8.79 1.69
N GLU A 153 12.76 -7.69 1.52
CA GLU A 153 11.81 -7.50 0.43
C GLU A 153 12.49 -7.55 -0.94
N THR A 154 11.71 -7.78 -1.99
CA THR A 154 12.24 -7.85 -3.36
C THR A 154 12.08 -6.53 -4.11
N ASN A 155 12.99 -6.25 -5.03
CA ASN A 155 12.81 -5.21 -6.04
C ASN A 155 13.52 -5.60 -7.35
N ALA A 156 13.45 -4.75 -8.37
CA ALA A 156 14.04 -5.04 -9.69
C ALA A 156 15.55 -5.31 -9.65
N ARG A 157 16.28 -4.73 -8.68
CA ARG A 157 17.72 -4.93 -8.51
C ARG A 157 18.05 -6.14 -7.63
N PHE A 158 17.19 -6.44 -6.66
CA PHE A 158 17.33 -7.53 -5.70
C PHE A 158 16.11 -8.46 -5.79
N PRO A 159 15.96 -9.21 -6.89
CA PRO A 159 14.70 -9.88 -7.14
C PRO A 159 14.55 -11.17 -6.33
N SER A 160 15.63 -11.72 -5.78
CA SER A 160 15.59 -12.95 -4.96
C SER A 160 15.21 -12.74 -3.50
N GLY A 161 15.29 -11.51 -2.99
CA GLY A 161 15.09 -11.20 -1.55
C GLY A 161 16.24 -11.68 -0.64
N VAL A 162 17.31 -12.23 -1.21
CA VAL A 162 18.52 -12.66 -0.47
C VAL A 162 19.74 -12.05 -1.14
N PHE A 163 20.61 -11.43 -0.35
CA PHE A 163 21.75 -10.69 -0.86
C PHE A 163 22.99 -10.92 0.01
N VAL A 164 24.16 -10.89 -0.63
CA VAL A 164 25.46 -11.14 0.00
C VAL A 164 26.38 -9.95 -0.14
N THR A 165 27.29 -9.79 0.82
CA THR A 165 28.35 -8.79 0.82
C THR A 165 29.70 -9.49 1.02
N GLU A 166 30.73 -8.95 0.37
CA GLU A 166 32.14 -9.35 0.54
C GLU A 166 33.02 -8.19 1.05
N ASN A 167 32.41 -7.09 1.50
CA ASN A 167 33.11 -5.89 1.99
C ASN A 167 32.44 -5.21 3.19
N GLY A 168 31.83 -6.00 4.07
CA GLY A 168 31.31 -5.54 5.36
C GLY A 168 29.98 -4.80 5.28
N GLY A 169 29.18 -5.06 4.25
CA GLY A 169 27.88 -4.43 4.00
C GLY A 169 27.97 -3.14 3.19
N ARG A 170 29.15 -2.81 2.65
CA ARG A 170 29.36 -1.62 1.81
C ARG A 170 28.90 -1.81 0.37
N THR A 171 28.62 -3.01 -0.09
CA THR A 171 27.91 -3.27 -1.35
C THR A 171 27.25 -4.64 -1.25
N TRP A 172 26.09 -4.79 -1.88
CA TRP A 172 25.33 -6.03 -1.84
C TRP A 172 25.06 -6.54 -3.26
N THR A 173 25.15 -7.85 -3.43
CA THR A 173 24.82 -8.56 -4.67
C THR A 173 23.68 -9.56 -4.41
N PRO A 174 22.67 -9.66 -5.30
CA PRO A 174 21.60 -10.62 -5.10
C PRO A 174 22.08 -12.06 -5.33
N VAL A 175 21.57 -12.98 -4.53
CA VAL A 175 21.71 -14.43 -4.75
C VAL A 175 20.92 -14.83 -6.00
N SER A 176 21.45 -15.76 -6.79
CA SER A 176 20.77 -16.23 -8.01
C SER A 176 19.54 -17.07 -7.66
N ALA A 177 18.40 -16.78 -8.29
CA ALA A 177 17.14 -17.48 -8.05
C ALA A 177 16.33 -17.65 -9.34
N LYS A 178 15.41 -18.63 -9.34
CA LYS A 178 14.39 -18.79 -10.39
C LYS A 178 13.04 -18.19 -10.00
N SER A 179 12.76 -18.12 -8.70
CA SER A 179 11.59 -17.48 -8.13
C SER A 179 12.00 -16.67 -6.90
N ALA A 180 11.21 -15.66 -6.58
CA ALA A 180 11.29 -14.92 -5.33
C ALA A 180 10.48 -15.65 -4.26
N GLY A 181 10.76 -15.32 -3.00
CA GLY A 181 9.83 -15.56 -1.90
C GLY A 181 9.76 -14.34 -1.00
N ARG A 182 8.68 -14.25 -0.20
CA ARG A 182 8.51 -13.22 0.83
C ARG A 182 9.18 -13.68 2.12
N TRP A 183 10.50 -13.58 2.17
CA TRP A 183 11.30 -14.11 3.26
C TRP A 183 11.18 -13.26 4.53
N ARG A 184 10.93 -13.91 5.67
CA ARG A 184 10.88 -13.29 7.00
C ARG A 184 12.13 -13.55 7.83
N ALA A 185 12.77 -14.71 7.66
CA ALA A 185 13.94 -15.09 8.44
C ALA A 185 14.88 -16.01 7.65
N GLY A 186 16.15 -16.06 8.06
CA GLY A 186 17.10 -17.03 7.52
C GLY A 186 18.11 -17.57 8.52
N ALA A 187 18.53 -18.81 8.28
CA ALA A 187 19.56 -19.46 9.07
C ALA A 187 20.70 -19.91 8.17
N PHE A 188 21.82 -19.20 8.25
CA PHE A 188 22.99 -19.44 7.43
C PHE A 188 24.14 -20.01 8.27
N ILE A 189 24.78 -21.05 7.75
CA ILE A 189 26.01 -21.60 8.33
C ILE A 189 27.25 -20.87 7.82
N ASP A 190 27.18 -20.34 6.59
CA ASP A 190 28.17 -19.47 5.95
C ASP A 190 27.47 -18.56 4.92
N SER A 191 28.24 -17.75 4.18
CA SER A 191 27.69 -16.78 3.22
C SER A 191 27.05 -17.39 1.97
N GLU A 192 27.23 -18.69 1.72
CA GLU A 192 26.72 -19.38 0.53
C GLU A 192 25.73 -20.50 0.84
N ASN A 193 25.59 -20.90 2.11
CA ASN A 193 24.81 -22.05 2.54
C ASN A 193 23.89 -21.71 3.73
N GLY A 194 22.60 -21.97 3.56
CA GLY A 194 21.59 -21.69 4.58
C GLY A 194 20.17 -22.06 4.15
N VAL A 195 19.20 -21.65 4.97
CA VAL A 195 17.77 -21.83 4.72
C VAL A 195 17.10 -20.47 4.89
N VAL A 196 16.15 -20.16 4.00
CA VAL A 196 15.25 -19.01 4.12
C VAL A 196 13.81 -19.48 4.25
N VAL A 197 13.03 -18.76 5.05
CA VAL A 197 11.61 -19.04 5.32
C VAL A 197 10.80 -17.76 5.28
N GLY A 198 9.51 -17.86 4.98
CA GLY A 198 8.67 -16.70 4.68
C GLY A 198 7.17 -16.90 4.83
N ASP A 199 6.43 -15.98 4.22
CA ASP A 199 4.96 -16.00 4.18
C ASP A 199 4.41 -17.26 3.50
N LEU A 200 3.18 -17.64 3.84
CA LEU A 200 2.44 -18.71 3.16
C LEU A 200 3.21 -20.04 3.06
N GLY A 201 4.05 -20.33 4.06
CA GLY A 201 4.85 -21.54 4.08
C GLY A 201 6.04 -21.56 3.12
N GLU A 202 6.36 -20.44 2.48
CA GLU A 202 7.47 -20.36 1.55
C GLU A 202 8.79 -20.62 2.29
N HIS A 203 9.61 -21.49 1.71
CA HIS A 203 10.91 -21.86 2.26
C HIS A 203 11.78 -22.39 1.13
N GLN A 204 13.08 -22.07 1.19
CA GLN A 204 14.06 -22.51 0.20
C GLN A 204 15.43 -22.75 0.84
N VAL A 205 16.23 -23.58 0.18
CA VAL A 205 17.63 -23.80 0.56
C VAL A 205 18.50 -22.87 -0.27
N VAL A 206 19.41 -22.16 0.39
CA VAL A 206 20.51 -21.47 -0.26
C VAL A 206 21.70 -22.43 -0.26
N ALA A 207 22.19 -22.81 -1.43
CA ALA A 207 23.35 -23.68 -1.57
C ALA A 207 24.28 -23.17 -2.67
N ARG A 208 25.55 -22.96 -2.33
CA ARG A 208 26.58 -22.41 -3.25
C ARG A 208 26.11 -21.11 -3.91
N GLY A 209 25.49 -20.23 -3.14
CA GLY A 209 25.00 -18.93 -3.63
C GLY A 209 23.84 -19.01 -4.62
N GLN A 210 23.04 -20.10 -4.58
CA GLN A 210 21.83 -20.26 -5.37
C GLN A 210 20.64 -20.65 -4.50
N LEU A 211 19.49 -20.05 -4.79
CA LEU A 211 18.22 -20.43 -4.18
C LEU A 211 17.62 -21.64 -4.91
N LEU A 212 17.41 -22.71 -4.15
CA LEU A 212 16.92 -23.99 -4.63
C LEU A 212 15.58 -24.33 -3.94
N PRO A 213 14.61 -24.87 -4.69
CA PRO A 213 13.35 -25.35 -4.11
C PRO A 213 13.60 -26.40 -3.02
N ALA A 214 12.84 -26.30 -1.94
CA ALA A 214 12.78 -27.29 -0.87
C ALA A 214 11.41 -27.98 -0.86
N ALA A 215 11.37 -29.22 -0.38
CA ALA A 215 10.12 -29.97 -0.26
C ALA A 215 9.56 -29.87 1.16
N LEU A 216 8.41 -29.20 1.30
CA LEU A 216 7.51 -29.32 2.45
C LEU A 216 6.21 -30.04 2.03
N PRO A 217 5.56 -30.78 2.94
CA PRO A 217 4.11 -30.94 2.89
C PRO A 217 3.47 -29.55 2.97
N ALA A 218 2.46 -29.25 2.15
CA ALA A 218 1.81 -27.93 2.12
C ALA A 218 1.45 -27.45 3.55
N SER A 219 2.13 -26.41 4.04
CA SER A 219 1.88 -25.79 5.36
C SER A 219 0.66 -24.84 5.36
N GLY A 220 -0.14 -24.89 4.29
CA GLY A 220 -1.35 -24.10 4.14
C GLY A 220 -1.05 -22.59 4.10
N LEU A 221 -1.79 -21.82 4.90
CA LEU A 221 -1.73 -20.36 4.94
C LEU A 221 -0.80 -19.82 6.04
N ALA A 222 -0.19 -20.69 6.84
CA ALA A 222 0.65 -20.28 7.96
C ALA A 222 1.93 -19.59 7.49
N ASN A 223 2.28 -18.45 8.07
CA ASN A 223 3.59 -17.84 7.83
C ASN A 223 4.64 -18.54 8.72
N ILE A 224 5.86 -18.65 8.20
CA ILE A 224 7.01 -19.15 8.95
C ILE A 224 7.83 -17.94 9.42
N HIS A 225 7.97 -17.80 10.74
CA HIS A 225 8.53 -16.59 11.36
C HIS A 225 9.99 -16.73 11.78
N ALA A 226 10.43 -17.96 12.11
CA ALA A 226 11.79 -18.19 12.60
C ALA A 226 12.36 -19.50 12.07
N VAL A 227 13.67 -19.53 11.84
CA VAL A 227 14.41 -20.70 11.38
C VAL A 227 15.80 -20.75 12.03
N THR A 228 16.31 -21.96 12.25
CA THR A 228 17.67 -22.21 12.73
C THR A 228 18.30 -23.35 11.95
N ALA A 229 19.63 -23.33 11.83
CA ALA A 229 20.41 -24.30 11.11
C ALA A 229 21.74 -24.55 11.83
N SER A 230 22.09 -25.83 11.96
CA SER A 230 23.36 -26.29 12.53
C SER A 230 24.27 -26.91 11.48
N HIS A 231 25.57 -26.90 11.76
CA HIS A 231 26.61 -27.41 10.85
C HIS A 231 26.51 -28.91 10.54
N ASP A 232 25.79 -29.68 11.36
CA ASP A 232 25.54 -31.11 11.13
C ASP A 232 24.32 -31.36 10.22
N GLY A 233 23.74 -30.30 9.63
CA GLY A 233 22.61 -30.39 8.70
C GLY A 233 21.24 -30.45 9.38
N ARG A 234 21.18 -30.31 10.71
CA ARG A 234 19.89 -30.17 11.40
C ARG A 234 19.35 -28.75 11.27
N CYS A 235 18.05 -28.65 11.04
CA CYS A 235 17.36 -27.38 10.95
C CYS A 235 16.01 -27.47 11.67
N TRP A 236 15.54 -26.33 12.16
CA TRP A 236 14.19 -26.18 12.70
C TRP A 236 13.58 -24.90 12.17
N PHE A 237 12.27 -24.89 11.94
CA PHE A 237 11.53 -23.66 11.75
C PHE A 237 10.25 -23.65 12.57
N ALA A 238 9.76 -22.46 12.89
CA ALA A 238 8.55 -22.24 13.65
C ALA A 238 7.70 -21.12 13.03
N GLY A 239 6.37 -21.20 13.22
CA GLY A 239 5.45 -20.26 12.58
C GLY A 239 4.06 -20.20 13.22
N ASP A 240 3.14 -19.65 12.45
CA ASP A 240 1.73 -19.51 12.80
C ASP A 240 1.06 -20.86 13.13
N GLY A 241 0.09 -20.85 14.06
CA GLY A 241 -0.65 -22.06 14.44
C GLY A 241 0.21 -23.13 15.12
N ALA A 242 1.14 -22.70 15.97
CA ALA A 242 2.13 -23.56 16.64
C ALA A 242 2.94 -24.45 15.67
N LEU A 243 3.06 -24.03 14.39
CA LEU A 243 3.81 -24.75 13.38
C LEU A 243 5.25 -24.94 13.85
N LEU A 244 5.73 -26.18 13.85
CA LEU A 244 7.08 -26.55 14.22
C LEU A 244 7.54 -27.75 13.39
N MET A 245 8.58 -27.56 12.60
CA MET A 245 9.11 -28.59 11.71
C MET A 245 10.63 -28.70 11.86
N THR A 246 11.15 -29.88 11.55
CA THR A 246 12.59 -30.18 11.60
C THR A 246 13.06 -30.82 10.29
N SER A 247 14.35 -30.65 10.03
CA SER A 247 15.08 -31.28 8.92
C SER A 247 16.38 -31.85 9.47
N THR A 248 16.83 -32.95 8.87
CA THR A 248 18.15 -33.56 9.14
C THR A 248 19.10 -33.50 7.95
N ASN A 249 18.73 -32.80 6.88
CA ASN A 249 19.49 -32.76 5.61
C ASN A 249 19.65 -31.34 5.06
N GLY A 250 19.83 -30.36 5.94
CA GLY A 250 20.14 -28.97 5.56
C GLY A 250 18.95 -28.22 4.95
N GLY A 251 17.73 -28.59 5.31
CA GLY A 251 16.49 -27.94 4.86
C GLY A 251 15.99 -28.43 3.50
N VAL A 252 16.60 -29.48 2.94
CA VAL A 252 16.17 -30.06 1.64
C VAL A 252 14.80 -30.73 1.78
N SER A 253 14.54 -31.40 2.89
CA SER A 253 13.24 -31.99 3.21
C SER A 253 12.89 -31.83 4.68
N TRP A 254 11.63 -31.54 4.95
CA TRP A 254 11.14 -31.24 6.29
C TRP A 254 10.09 -32.25 6.76
N GLY A 255 10.08 -32.51 8.06
CA GLY A 255 9.10 -33.36 8.74
C GLY A 255 8.71 -32.80 10.10
N PRO A 256 7.64 -33.33 10.72
CA PRO A 256 7.29 -32.99 12.09
C PRO A 256 8.39 -33.43 13.05
N ALA A 257 8.44 -32.81 14.23
CA ALA A 257 9.26 -33.30 15.33
C ALA A 257 8.87 -34.74 15.74
N ASP A 258 9.82 -35.50 16.29
CA ASP A 258 9.59 -36.89 16.76
C ASP A 258 8.42 -36.96 17.75
N THR A 259 8.35 -36.01 18.68
CA THR A 259 7.20 -35.80 19.54
C THR A 259 6.59 -34.42 19.24
N PRO A 260 5.40 -34.35 18.61
CA PRO A 260 4.74 -33.08 18.35
C PRO A 260 4.26 -32.43 19.66
N LEU A 261 4.14 -31.11 19.64
CA LEU A 261 3.51 -30.35 20.72
C LEU A 261 1.99 -30.64 20.82
N PRO A 262 1.33 -30.30 21.93
CA PRO A 262 -0.11 -30.49 22.07
C PRO A 262 -0.90 -29.76 20.97
N ARG A 263 -1.79 -30.49 20.28
CA ARG A 263 -2.58 -29.96 19.15
C ARG A 263 -3.53 -28.83 19.54
N GLU A 264 -3.87 -28.71 20.82
CA GLU A 264 -4.71 -27.62 21.31
C GLU A 264 -4.05 -26.24 21.12
N LEU A 265 -2.72 -26.19 20.96
CA LEU A 265 -1.99 -24.96 20.66
C LEU A 265 -2.30 -24.42 19.26
N ASP A 266 -2.60 -25.32 18.31
CA ASP A 266 -2.82 -25.00 16.89
C ASP A 266 -3.93 -23.96 16.68
N ASP A 267 -4.86 -23.82 17.64
CA ASP A 267 -5.99 -22.90 17.57
C ASP A 267 -5.63 -21.46 18.00
N PHE A 268 -4.59 -21.25 18.83
CA PHE A 268 -4.38 -19.96 19.50
C PHE A 268 -2.92 -19.50 19.68
N ALA A 269 -1.94 -20.38 19.49
CA ALA A 269 -0.53 -20.05 19.61
C ALA A 269 0.12 -19.84 18.23
N ASN A 270 1.04 -18.88 18.15
CA ASN A 270 1.88 -18.63 16.98
C ASN A 270 3.33 -18.54 17.47
N PHE A 271 4.26 -19.26 16.84
CA PHE A 271 5.66 -19.25 17.22
C PHE A 271 6.47 -18.32 16.31
N SER A 272 7.13 -17.34 16.92
CA SER A 272 7.97 -16.35 16.25
C SER A 272 9.42 -16.37 16.72
N ALA A 273 9.75 -17.11 17.78
CA ALA A 273 11.10 -17.17 18.33
C ALA A 273 11.62 -18.61 18.42
N LEU A 274 12.85 -18.83 17.95
CA LEU A 274 13.47 -20.16 17.88
C LEU A 274 14.97 -20.06 18.14
N ALA A 275 15.49 -20.95 19.00
CA ALA A 275 16.93 -21.07 19.26
C ALA A 275 17.37 -22.53 19.29
N GLN A 276 18.60 -22.80 18.84
CA GLN A 276 19.21 -24.13 18.89
C GLN A 276 20.66 -24.04 19.39
N VAL A 277 21.00 -24.88 20.37
CA VAL A 277 22.37 -25.09 20.86
C VAL A 277 22.61 -26.59 21.03
N GLY A 278 23.39 -27.18 20.12
CA GLY A 278 23.60 -28.63 20.10
C GLY A 278 22.28 -29.38 19.92
N ASN A 279 21.94 -30.27 20.85
CA ASN A 279 20.66 -30.99 20.86
C ASN A 279 19.53 -30.21 21.55
N HIS A 280 19.81 -29.03 22.10
CA HIS A 280 18.80 -28.23 22.78
C HIS A 280 18.08 -27.32 21.78
N VAL A 281 16.75 -27.29 21.86
CA VAL A 281 15.86 -26.47 21.03
C VAL A 281 14.88 -25.73 21.93
N TRP A 282 14.78 -24.42 21.77
CA TRP A 282 13.79 -23.58 22.45
C TRP A 282 12.90 -22.91 21.41
N VAL A 283 11.58 -22.98 21.61
CA VAL A 283 10.59 -22.32 20.75
C VAL A 283 9.60 -21.53 21.59
N GLY A 284 9.30 -20.31 21.16
CA GLY A 284 8.38 -19.39 21.82
C GLY A 284 7.70 -18.47 20.82
N GLY A 285 6.82 -17.60 21.31
CA GLY A 285 6.06 -16.69 20.46
C GLY A 285 4.93 -16.00 21.19
N SER A 286 3.73 -16.07 20.61
CA SER A 286 2.48 -15.63 21.19
C SER A 286 1.64 -16.85 21.60
N PRO A 287 1.24 -17.02 22.87
CA PRO A 287 1.59 -16.18 24.02
C PRO A 287 3.05 -16.31 24.44
N GLY A 288 3.63 -15.26 25.01
CA GLY A 288 5.02 -15.29 25.48
C GLY A 288 5.22 -15.93 26.86
N SER A 289 4.17 -16.49 27.45
CA SER A 289 4.16 -17.03 28.83
C SER A 289 4.89 -18.35 28.97
N VAL A 290 5.05 -19.07 27.88
CA VAL A 290 5.72 -20.36 27.84
C VAL A 290 6.70 -20.39 26.69
N ILE A 291 7.93 -20.80 26.99
CA ILE A 291 8.91 -21.28 26.03
C ILE A 291 8.93 -22.81 26.13
N TRP A 292 8.79 -23.49 25.01
CA TRP A 292 8.93 -24.94 24.94
C TRP A 292 10.38 -25.29 24.71
N HIS A 293 10.92 -26.17 25.56
CA HIS A 293 12.31 -26.59 25.54
C HIS A 293 12.41 -28.10 25.34
N SER A 294 13.26 -28.51 24.40
CA SER A 294 13.71 -29.88 24.25
C SER A 294 15.22 -29.92 24.48
N SER A 295 15.71 -30.89 25.26
CA SER A 295 17.14 -31.17 25.43
C SER A 295 17.62 -32.36 24.58
N ASP A 296 16.71 -32.98 23.83
CA ASP A 296 16.90 -34.23 23.10
C ASP A 296 16.44 -34.11 21.63
N ASN A 297 16.60 -32.91 21.05
CA ASN A 297 16.31 -32.60 19.65
C ASN A 297 14.89 -32.97 19.21
N GLY A 298 13.90 -32.60 20.03
CA GLY A 298 12.48 -32.76 19.76
C GLY A 298 11.88 -34.11 20.13
N ALA A 299 12.65 -35.01 20.74
CA ALA A 299 12.13 -36.29 21.23
C ALA A 299 11.24 -36.12 22.48
N SER A 300 11.48 -35.08 23.30
CA SER A 300 10.60 -34.66 24.39
C SER A 300 10.62 -33.15 24.60
N TRP A 301 9.52 -32.61 25.12
CA TRP A 301 9.32 -31.18 25.34
C TRP A 301 8.92 -30.87 26.77
N GLN A 302 9.50 -29.81 27.32
CA GLN A 302 9.20 -29.26 28.64
C GLN A 302 8.76 -27.81 28.51
N ARG A 303 7.80 -27.41 29.34
CA ARG A 303 7.32 -26.02 29.40
C ARG A 303 8.19 -25.24 30.37
N GLN A 304 8.66 -24.09 29.93
CA GLN A 304 9.42 -23.14 30.73
C GLN A 304 8.63 -21.84 30.84
N TYR A 305 8.35 -21.42 32.07
CA TYR A 305 7.51 -20.25 32.33
C TYR A 305 8.34 -18.98 32.36
N THR A 306 7.87 -17.97 31.63
CA THR A 306 8.57 -16.67 31.51
C THR A 306 8.03 -15.62 32.49
N GLY A 307 6.83 -15.84 33.03
CA GLY A 307 6.09 -14.87 33.85
C GLY A 307 5.44 -13.73 33.05
N SER A 308 5.53 -13.75 31.72
CA SER A 308 5.07 -12.70 30.82
C SER A 308 4.04 -13.22 29.83
N THR A 309 2.89 -12.58 29.65
CA THR A 309 1.93 -13.04 28.61
C THR A 309 2.16 -12.43 27.24
N VAL A 310 2.81 -11.26 27.16
CA VAL A 310 3.04 -10.56 25.88
C VAL A 310 3.97 -11.36 24.95
N PRO A 311 3.78 -11.29 23.63
CA PRO A 311 4.55 -12.07 22.67
C PRO A 311 6.07 -11.87 22.77
N LEU A 312 6.82 -12.95 22.50
CA LEU A 312 8.27 -12.96 22.34
C LEU A 312 8.62 -13.14 20.85
N HIS A 313 9.52 -12.34 20.30
CA HIS A 313 9.87 -12.34 18.87
C HIS A 313 11.25 -12.94 18.58
N SER A 314 12.17 -12.91 19.55
CA SER A 314 13.48 -13.55 19.40
C SER A 314 13.95 -14.17 20.71
N ILE A 315 14.66 -15.29 20.60
CA ILE A 315 15.32 -16.00 21.70
C ILE A 315 16.74 -16.29 21.25
N HIS A 316 17.72 -15.97 22.09
CA HIS A 316 19.12 -16.30 21.84
C HIS A 316 19.75 -16.96 23.06
N PHE A 317 20.47 -18.05 22.83
CA PHE A 317 21.24 -18.77 23.85
C PHE A 317 22.73 -18.76 23.48
N VAL A 318 23.57 -18.29 24.41
CA VAL A 318 25.04 -18.31 24.24
C VAL A 318 25.59 -19.72 24.50
N ASN A 319 24.91 -20.47 25.34
CA ASN A 319 25.19 -21.87 25.68
C ASN A 319 23.90 -22.50 26.23
N GLU A 320 23.95 -23.77 26.65
CA GLU A 320 22.79 -24.51 27.16
C GLU A 320 22.14 -23.92 28.43
N LYS A 321 22.77 -22.93 29.08
CA LYS A 321 22.32 -22.35 30.36
C LYS A 321 21.95 -20.87 30.28
N GLN A 322 22.69 -20.10 29.50
CA GLN A 322 22.54 -18.64 29.44
C GLN A 322 21.76 -18.25 28.19
N GLY A 323 20.58 -17.67 28.40
CA GLY A 323 19.69 -17.26 27.33
C GLY A 323 18.95 -15.96 27.63
N CYS A 324 18.49 -15.32 26.57
CA CYS A 324 17.72 -14.08 26.60
C CYS A 324 16.59 -14.18 25.57
N ALA A 325 15.40 -13.67 25.90
CA ALA A 325 14.30 -13.52 24.97
C ALA A 325 13.73 -12.11 25.02
N VAL A 326 13.33 -11.58 23.86
CA VAL A 326 12.81 -10.23 23.69
C VAL A 326 11.48 -10.24 22.95
N GLY A 327 10.68 -9.19 23.10
CA GLY A 327 9.40 -9.09 22.40
C GLY A 327 8.63 -7.79 22.60
N SER A 328 7.31 -7.86 22.48
CA SER A 328 6.42 -6.71 22.49
C SER A 328 6.45 -5.93 23.82
N LEU A 329 6.11 -4.65 23.76
CA LEU A 329 6.10 -3.71 24.91
C LEU A 329 7.48 -3.54 25.59
N GLY A 330 8.57 -3.69 24.84
CA GLY A 330 9.95 -3.59 25.34
C GLY A 330 10.34 -4.75 26.28
N ARG A 331 9.73 -5.93 26.11
CA ARG A 331 9.94 -7.10 26.96
C ARG A 331 11.36 -7.63 26.81
N ILE A 332 12.04 -7.87 27.93
CA ILE A 332 13.29 -8.65 27.98
C ILE A 332 13.23 -9.60 29.19
N VAL A 333 13.41 -10.89 28.94
CA VAL A 333 13.55 -11.93 29.97
C VAL A 333 14.87 -12.68 29.78
N THR A 334 15.52 -13.06 30.89
CA THR A 334 16.82 -13.76 30.86
C THR A 334 16.82 -15.00 31.72
N THR A 335 17.70 -15.95 31.41
CA THR A 335 17.92 -17.15 32.21
C THR A 335 19.41 -17.46 32.34
N THR A 336 19.79 -18.07 33.45
CA THR A 336 21.15 -18.55 33.71
C THR A 336 21.22 -20.06 33.98
N ASP A 337 20.08 -20.76 33.85
CA ASP A 337 19.93 -22.19 34.14
C ASP A 337 19.19 -22.96 33.02
N GLY A 338 19.25 -22.45 31.80
CA GLY A 338 18.73 -23.11 30.59
C GLY A 338 17.23 -22.91 30.39
N GLY A 339 16.66 -21.94 31.11
CA GLY A 339 15.25 -21.58 31.11
C GLY A 339 14.43 -22.32 32.17
N ALA A 340 15.08 -23.03 33.10
CA ALA A 340 14.37 -23.55 34.27
C ALA A 340 13.77 -22.41 35.12
N HIS A 341 14.47 -21.27 35.17
CA HIS A 341 13.94 -20.01 35.68
C HIS A 341 14.25 -18.87 34.71
N TRP A 342 13.20 -18.14 34.33
CA TRP A 342 13.30 -16.89 33.57
C TRP A 342 13.06 -15.70 34.51
N GLN A 343 13.95 -14.71 34.44
CA GLN A 343 13.85 -13.45 35.15
C GLN A 343 13.43 -12.35 34.19
N GLU A 344 12.36 -11.64 34.52
CA GLU A 344 11.99 -10.42 33.82
C GLU A 344 12.93 -9.28 34.21
N VAL A 345 13.63 -8.73 33.21
CA VAL A 345 14.58 -7.63 33.38
C VAL A 345 14.00 -6.31 32.88
N ARG A 346 13.12 -6.38 31.86
CA ARG A 346 12.50 -5.21 31.24
C ARG A 346 11.09 -5.52 30.76
N GLY A 347 10.23 -4.50 30.73
CA GLY A 347 8.87 -4.60 30.17
C GLY A 347 7.78 -4.79 31.21
N GLY A 348 8.10 -5.08 32.48
CA GLY A 348 7.14 -4.99 33.58
C GLY A 348 5.90 -5.90 33.42
N LYS A 349 4.84 -5.49 34.11
CA LYS A 349 3.48 -6.01 33.90
C LYS A 349 2.74 -5.29 32.76
N ARG A 350 3.48 -4.70 31.80
CA ARG A 350 2.87 -3.89 30.74
C ARG A 350 1.80 -4.68 29.99
N ARG A 351 0.70 -4.00 29.70
CA ARG A 351 -0.45 -4.51 28.97
C ARG A 351 -1.02 -3.41 28.07
N LEU A 352 -1.97 -3.75 27.21
CA LEU A 352 -2.71 -2.73 26.47
C LEU A 352 -3.77 -2.09 27.36
N ALA A 353 -3.97 -0.78 27.22
CA ALA A 353 -5.20 -0.12 27.66
C ALA A 353 -6.33 -0.35 26.65
N LEU A 354 -5.99 -0.28 25.36
CA LEU A 354 -6.92 -0.37 24.24
C LEU A 354 -6.43 -1.39 23.21
N LEU A 355 -7.32 -2.28 22.77
CA LEU A 355 -7.11 -3.15 21.60
C LEU A 355 -8.19 -2.87 20.56
N SER A 356 -7.79 -2.46 19.36
CA SER A 356 -8.69 -2.20 18.24
C SER A 356 -8.74 -3.42 17.33
N LEU A 357 -9.93 -3.98 17.09
CA LEU A 357 -10.14 -5.20 16.33
C LEU A 357 -10.95 -4.87 15.06
N HIS A 358 -10.41 -5.19 13.89
CA HIS A 358 -11.02 -4.86 12.60
C HIS A 358 -11.01 -6.05 11.65
N ALA A 359 -12.01 -6.15 10.78
CA ALA A 359 -11.99 -7.13 9.69
C ALA A 359 -11.04 -6.69 8.57
N HIS A 360 -11.00 -5.38 8.33
CA HIS A 360 -10.30 -4.74 7.22
C HIS A 360 -9.35 -3.67 7.74
N PRO A 361 -8.10 -3.59 7.24
CA PRO A 361 -7.15 -2.58 7.66
C PRO A 361 -7.61 -1.14 7.41
N GLN A 362 -8.42 -0.95 6.37
CA GLN A 362 -8.96 0.35 5.98
C GLN A 362 -9.90 0.94 7.04
N ARG A 363 -10.28 0.16 8.05
CA ARG A 363 -11.16 0.58 9.15
C ARG A 363 -10.41 1.08 10.38
N VAL A 364 -9.09 0.94 10.43
CA VAL A 364 -8.26 1.37 11.56
C VAL A 364 -8.42 2.87 11.80
N SER A 365 -8.76 3.26 13.04
CA SER A 365 -8.92 4.67 13.40
C SER A 365 -7.58 5.26 13.87
N LEU A 366 -6.81 5.81 12.93
CA LEU A 366 -5.58 6.55 13.24
C LEU A 366 -5.81 7.77 14.15
N PRO A 367 -6.90 8.56 14.02
CA PRO A 367 -7.20 9.63 14.98
C PRO A 367 -7.35 9.13 16.42
N MET A 368 -8.01 7.99 16.62
CA MET A 368 -8.13 7.43 17.96
C MET A 368 -6.76 7.08 18.55
N LEU A 369 -5.86 6.48 17.75
CA LEU A 369 -4.50 6.17 18.17
C LEU A 369 -3.70 7.45 18.45
N SER A 370 -3.70 8.43 17.54
CA SER A 370 -3.00 9.71 17.73
C SER A 370 -3.46 10.43 19.01
N LYS A 371 -4.76 10.40 19.31
CA LYS A 371 -5.33 11.00 20.52
C LYS A 371 -4.98 10.22 21.79
N TYR A 372 -5.26 8.92 21.83
CA TYR A 372 -5.13 8.17 23.09
C TYR A 372 -3.72 7.63 23.29
N ALA A 373 -3.07 7.14 22.25
CA ALA A 373 -1.77 6.49 22.38
C ALA A 373 -0.61 7.49 22.46
N CYS A 374 -0.58 8.44 21.53
CA CYS A 374 0.51 9.41 21.43
C CYS A 374 0.31 10.62 22.36
N GLU A 375 -0.86 11.29 22.34
CA GLU A 375 -1.11 12.48 23.18
C GLU A 375 -1.38 12.13 24.66
N GLU A 376 -2.19 11.10 24.93
CA GLU A 376 -2.60 10.76 26.29
C GLU A 376 -1.81 9.61 26.93
N GLY A 377 -0.94 8.96 26.16
CA GLY A 377 0.01 7.95 26.63
C GLY A 377 -0.56 6.55 26.86
N TYR A 378 -1.79 6.24 26.44
CA TYR A 378 -2.35 4.89 26.57
C TYR A 378 -1.59 3.89 25.68
N ARG A 379 -1.38 2.66 26.17
CA ARG A 379 -0.82 1.60 25.30
C ARG A 379 -1.95 1.05 24.44
N CYS A 380 -1.85 1.27 23.13
CA CYS A 380 -2.88 0.88 22.17
C CYS A 380 -2.29 -0.07 21.14
N GLY A 381 -3.02 -1.15 20.85
CA GLY A 381 -2.68 -2.09 19.77
C GLY A 381 -3.81 -2.25 18.77
N VAL A 382 -3.47 -2.76 17.59
CA VAL A 382 -4.40 -3.03 16.48
C VAL A 382 -4.28 -4.50 16.08
N SER A 383 -5.40 -5.16 15.81
CA SER A 383 -5.42 -6.47 15.19
C SER A 383 -6.44 -6.49 14.04
N ILE A 384 -5.97 -6.92 12.88
CA ILE A 384 -6.80 -7.21 11.71
C ILE A 384 -7.07 -8.71 11.72
N PHE A 385 -8.34 -9.08 11.66
CA PHE A 385 -8.77 -10.46 11.84
C PHE A 385 -8.71 -11.30 10.56
N SER A 386 -8.80 -10.65 9.40
CA SER A 386 -8.72 -11.31 8.09
C SER A 386 -7.45 -10.88 7.34
N ARG A 387 -7.13 -11.57 6.24
CA ARG A 387 -6.01 -11.22 5.36
C ARG A 387 -6.43 -11.04 3.91
N GLU A 388 -5.87 -10.03 3.26
CA GLU A 388 -6.18 -9.61 1.88
C GLU A 388 -4.98 -9.82 0.94
N ASP A 389 -3.90 -10.43 1.44
CA ASP A 389 -2.65 -10.73 0.73
C ASP A 389 -2.65 -12.11 0.06
N ILE A 390 -3.82 -12.75 -0.05
CA ILE A 390 -4.04 -13.99 -0.82
C ILE A 390 -5.10 -13.71 -1.88
N GLY A 391 -4.97 -14.40 -3.02
CA GLY A 391 -5.91 -14.29 -4.12
C GLY A 391 -5.41 -13.36 -5.22
N PRO A 392 -6.22 -13.12 -6.24
CA PRO A 392 -5.73 -12.51 -7.46
C PRO A 392 -5.47 -10.99 -7.29
N ASP A 393 -6.09 -10.34 -6.30
CA ASP A 393 -5.81 -8.96 -5.90
C ASP A 393 -4.59 -8.81 -4.96
N ALA A 394 -4.10 -9.90 -4.37
CA ALA A 394 -2.99 -9.89 -3.40
C ALA A 394 -1.69 -9.27 -3.93
N HIS A 395 -1.45 -9.39 -5.24
CA HIS A 395 -0.30 -8.82 -5.91
C HIS A 395 -0.41 -7.29 -6.12
N ALA A 396 -1.63 -6.75 -6.09
CA ALA A 396 -1.87 -5.31 -6.05
C ALA A 396 -1.77 -4.74 -4.63
N VAL A 397 -1.97 -5.61 -3.62
CA VAL A 397 -1.81 -5.28 -2.20
C VAL A 397 -0.32 -5.35 -1.85
N LYS A 398 0.33 -4.17 -1.82
CA LYS A 398 1.70 -4.01 -1.31
C LYS A 398 1.75 -4.38 0.18
N GLN A 399 2.97 -4.62 0.69
CA GLN A 399 3.35 -5.14 2.01
C GLN A 399 2.50 -4.63 3.20
N HIS A 400 1.29 -5.19 3.33
CA HIS A 400 0.26 -4.61 4.16
C HIS A 400 0.62 -4.61 5.65
N ASP A 401 1.32 -5.65 6.11
CA ASP A 401 1.77 -5.76 7.50
C ASP A 401 2.76 -4.64 7.87
N LEU A 402 3.72 -4.34 6.98
CA LEU A 402 4.73 -3.29 7.20
C LEU A 402 4.09 -1.90 7.17
N GLU A 403 3.22 -1.65 6.19
CA GLU A 403 2.48 -0.39 6.07
C GLU A 403 1.56 -0.16 7.28
N LEU A 404 0.78 -1.18 7.67
CA LEU A 404 -0.07 -1.13 8.85
C LEU A 404 0.73 -0.83 10.11
N ASN A 405 1.85 -1.54 10.31
CA ASN A 405 2.73 -1.32 11.45
C ASN A 405 3.26 0.12 11.45
N ALA A 406 3.79 0.61 10.33
CA ALA A 406 4.28 1.98 10.21
C ALA A 406 3.21 3.02 10.52
N CYS A 407 1.98 2.85 10.02
CA CYS A 407 0.84 3.73 10.33
C CYS A 407 0.49 3.71 11.83
N VAL A 408 0.41 2.52 12.44
CA VAL A 408 0.08 2.36 13.86
C VAL A 408 1.17 2.97 14.75
N LEU A 409 2.44 2.75 14.41
CA LEU A 409 3.58 3.31 15.14
C LEU A 409 3.63 4.83 15.03
N ALA A 410 3.39 5.38 13.83
CA ALA A 410 3.33 6.83 13.60
C ALA A 410 2.18 7.50 14.36
N ALA A 411 1.05 6.80 14.56
CA ALA A 411 -0.04 7.27 15.42
C ALA A 411 0.20 7.03 16.94
N GLY A 412 1.34 6.45 17.33
CA GLY A 412 1.74 6.21 18.73
C GLY A 412 1.26 4.89 19.34
N GLY A 413 0.63 4.01 18.55
CA GLY A 413 0.33 2.63 18.94
C GLY A 413 1.61 1.82 19.16
N CYS A 414 1.56 0.74 19.93
CA CYS A 414 2.74 -0.09 20.23
C CYS A 414 2.73 -1.46 19.54
N GLU A 415 1.62 -1.87 18.93
CA GLU A 415 1.49 -3.20 18.38
C GLU A 415 0.47 -3.23 17.23
N SER A 416 0.76 -4.00 16.19
CA SER A 416 -0.13 -4.30 15.08
C SER A 416 -0.01 -5.77 14.69
N SER A 417 -1.12 -6.41 14.33
CA SER A 417 -1.11 -7.80 13.82
C SER A 417 -2.16 -7.99 12.72
N VAL A 418 -1.91 -8.93 11.81
CA VAL A 418 -2.85 -9.39 10.78
C VAL A 418 -3.02 -10.89 10.94
N GLY A 419 -4.28 -11.36 10.96
CA GLY A 419 -4.63 -12.75 11.15
C GLY A 419 -4.28 -13.60 9.93
N TRP A 420 -3.66 -14.76 10.15
CA TRP A 420 -3.12 -15.58 9.07
C TRP A 420 -4.12 -16.59 8.46
N ARG A 421 -5.18 -16.95 9.21
CA ARG A 421 -6.07 -18.08 8.88
C ARG A 421 -7.18 -17.78 7.88
N LEU A 422 -7.65 -16.54 7.85
CA LEU A 422 -8.94 -16.18 7.26
C LEU A 422 -8.76 -15.27 6.05
N PRO A 423 -8.49 -15.84 4.87
CA PRO A 423 -8.27 -15.06 3.66
C PRO A 423 -9.58 -14.50 3.11
N LEU A 424 -9.47 -13.32 2.50
CA LEU A 424 -10.45 -12.75 1.59
C LEU A 424 -9.96 -12.92 0.15
N ALA A 425 -9.68 -14.17 -0.22
CA ALA A 425 -8.96 -14.53 -1.44
C ALA A 425 -9.72 -14.28 -2.75
N VAL A 426 -11.02 -13.95 -2.67
CA VAL A 426 -11.87 -13.78 -3.84
C VAL A 426 -12.52 -12.40 -3.79
N PRO A 427 -12.50 -11.62 -4.87
CA PRO A 427 -13.08 -10.28 -4.86
C PRO A 427 -14.57 -10.32 -4.51
N GLY A 428 -14.99 -9.46 -3.59
CA GLY A 428 -16.37 -9.39 -3.11
C GLY A 428 -16.79 -10.51 -2.15
N ILE A 429 -15.92 -11.47 -1.80
CA ILE A 429 -16.26 -12.58 -0.88
C ILE A 429 -16.70 -12.07 0.50
N ALA A 430 -16.14 -10.93 0.95
CA ALA A 430 -16.54 -10.27 2.18
C ALA A 430 -18.03 -9.87 2.21
N ARG A 431 -18.70 -9.81 1.05
CA ARG A 431 -20.14 -9.51 0.94
C ARG A 431 -21.03 -10.76 0.94
N ASP A 432 -20.49 -11.94 0.61
CA ASP A 432 -21.24 -13.20 0.60
C ASP A 432 -21.09 -13.94 1.93
N ARG A 433 -22.00 -13.66 2.85
CA ARG A 433 -22.01 -14.26 4.19
C ARG A 433 -22.03 -15.79 4.18
N LYS A 434 -22.79 -16.41 3.28
CA LYS A 434 -22.98 -17.87 3.30
C LYS A 434 -21.70 -18.54 2.84
N ARG A 435 -21.15 -18.09 1.71
CA ARG A 435 -19.94 -18.67 1.16
C ARG A 435 -18.71 -18.38 2.01
N LEU A 436 -18.55 -17.15 2.49
CA LEU A 436 -17.46 -16.80 3.40
C LEU A 436 -17.44 -17.71 4.63
N HIS A 437 -18.62 -18.00 5.19
CA HIS A 437 -18.74 -18.96 6.29
C HIS A 437 -18.34 -20.38 5.87
N GLU A 438 -18.74 -20.85 4.69
CA GLU A 438 -18.39 -22.17 4.18
C GLU A 438 -16.88 -22.32 3.95
N ASP A 439 -16.24 -21.32 3.32
CA ASP A 439 -14.81 -21.28 3.03
C ASP A 439 -13.98 -21.24 4.32
N TRP A 440 -14.31 -20.33 5.24
CA TRP A 440 -13.63 -20.26 6.54
C TRP A 440 -13.90 -21.47 7.41
N SER A 441 -15.07 -22.10 7.30
CA SER A 441 -15.34 -23.38 7.96
C SER A 441 -14.51 -24.52 7.39
N LEU A 442 -14.20 -24.53 6.10
CA LEU A 442 -13.31 -25.54 5.51
C LEU A 442 -11.87 -25.37 6.02
N LEU A 443 -11.38 -24.13 6.09
CA LEU A 443 -10.02 -23.81 6.57
C LEU A 443 -9.80 -24.12 8.06
N THR A 444 -10.89 -24.25 8.83
CA THR A 444 -10.85 -24.50 10.28
C THR A 444 -11.40 -25.88 10.64
N ASP A 445 -11.33 -26.85 9.72
CA ASP A 445 -11.81 -28.22 9.95
C ASP A 445 -13.26 -28.29 10.50
N ARG A 446 -14.13 -27.41 9.98
CA ARG A 446 -15.53 -27.19 10.38
C ARG A 446 -15.71 -26.69 11.82
N ARG A 447 -14.66 -26.13 12.44
CA ARG A 447 -14.64 -25.55 13.80
C ARG A 447 -14.53 -24.02 13.81
N PHE A 448 -14.92 -23.34 12.73
CA PHE A 448 -14.75 -21.88 12.55
C PHE A 448 -15.06 -21.05 13.80
N ALA A 449 -16.27 -21.18 14.34
CA ALA A 449 -16.67 -20.41 15.52
C ALA A 449 -15.80 -20.70 16.76
N GLU A 450 -15.44 -21.97 16.98
CA GLU A 450 -14.62 -22.38 18.12
C GLU A 450 -13.19 -21.85 18.01
N VAL A 451 -12.56 -22.01 16.85
CA VAL A 451 -11.17 -21.58 16.58
C VAL A 451 -11.06 -20.07 16.69
N VAL A 452 -11.97 -19.33 16.06
CA VAL A 452 -11.96 -17.86 16.07
C VAL A 452 -12.19 -17.32 17.47
N ILE A 453 -13.15 -17.88 18.22
CA ILE A 453 -13.38 -17.44 19.60
C ILE A 453 -12.18 -17.83 20.47
N SER A 454 -11.57 -19.01 20.28
CA SER A 454 -10.36 -19.43 20.99
C SER A 454 -9.21 -18.44 20.78
N GLU A 455 -8.94 -18.05 19.53
CA GLU A 455 -7.91 -17.09 19.16
C GLU A 455 -8.17 -15.71 19.78
N LEU A 456 -9.39 -15.18 19.64
CA LEU A 456 -9.76 -13.90 20.24
C LEU A 456 -9.66 -13.95 21.77
N VAL A 457 -10.11 -15.01 22.42
CA VAL A 457 -9.96 -15.19 23.87
C VAL A 457 -8.49 -15.19 24.28
N ALA A 458 -7.62 -15.86 23.51
CA ALA A 458 -6.19 -15.84 23.76
C ALA A 458 -5.62 -14.42 23.63
N GLN A 459 -5.96 -13.68 22.55
CA GLN A 459 -5.54 -12.28 22.39
C GLN A 459 -5.97 -11.41 23.59
N LEU A 460 -7.19 -11.57 24.09
CA LEU A 460 -7.68 -10.81 25.26
C LEU A 460 -6.93 -11.18 26.55
N ARG A 461 -6.58 -12.46 26.75
CA ARG A 461 -5.82 -12.92 27.93
C ARG A 461 -4.33 -12.59 27.85
N ILE A 462 -3.80 -12.45 26.63
CA ILE A 462 -2.42 -12.01 26.32
C ILE A 462 -2.28 -10.52 26.55
N TRP A 463 -3.06 -9.71 25.83
CA TRP A 463 -2.91 -8.26 25.82
C TRP A 463 -3.57 -7.57 26.99
N ARG A 464 -4.55 -8.23 27.61
CA ARG A 464 -5.30 -7.74 28.77
C ARG A 464 -5.81 -6.31 28.59
N PRO A 465 -6.54 -6.00 27.50
CA PRO A 465 -7.05 -4.65 27.26
C PRO A 465 -8.15 -4.29 28.27
N SER A 466 -8.22 -3.02 28.66
CA SER A 466 -9.38 -2.51 29.41
C SER A 466 -10.53 -2.14 28.47
N VAL A 467 -10.21 -1.62 27.29
CA VAL A 467 -11.18 -1.23 26.26
C VAL A 467 -10.90 -1.97 24.96
N ILE A 468 -11.96 -2.49 24.33
CA ILE A 468 -11.90 -2.98 22.94
C ILE A 468 -12.64 -2.00 22.05
N VAL A 469 -12.11 -1.76 20.86
CA VAL A 469 -12.78 -0.98 19.81
C VAL A 469 -13.06 -1.89 18.62
N ILE A 470 -14.29 -1.87 18.12
CA ILE A 470 -14.75 -2.56 16.91
C ILE A 470 -15.49 -1.59 16.00
N ASP A 471 -15.69 -1.95 14.74
CA ASP A 471 -16.56 -1.21 13.82
C ASP A 471 -18.02 -1.63 13.92
N GLU A 472 -18.91 -0.67 13.66
CA GLU A 472 -20.25 -0.97 13.15
C GLU A 472 -20.11 -1.65 11.78
N PRO A 473 -20.54 -2.92 11.63
CA PRO A 473 -20.51 -3.60 10.34
C PRO A 473 -21.42 -2.91 9.34
N LEU A 474 -20.94 -2.72 8.11
CA LEU A 474 -21.81 -2.28 7.00
C LEU A 474 -22.80 -3.41 6.66
N PRO A 475 -23.99 -3.09 6.09
CA PRO A 475 -25.01 -4.12 5.78
C PRO A 475 -24.51 -5.29 4.92
N ASP A 476 -23.55 -5.02 4.03
CA ASP A 476 -22.98 -6.00 3.11
C ASP A 476 -21.54 -6.40 3.49
N ASP A 477 -21.13 -6.24 4.74
CA ASP A 477 -19.80 -6.65 5.23
C ASP A 477 -19.92 -7.84 6.19
N ALA A 478 -19.96 -9.04 5.61
CA ALA A 478 -20.09 -10.29 6.35
C ALA A 478 -18.88 -10.55 7.25
N ALA A 479 -17.67 -10.15 6.84
CA ALA A 479 -16.45 -10.33 7.62
C ALA A 479 -16.52 -9.53 8.93
N ALA A 480 -16.89 -8.24 8.87
CA ALA A 480 -17.08 -7.41 10.05
C ALA A 480 -18.25 -7.90 10.93
N MET A 481 -19.33 -8.41 10.32
CA MET A 481 -20.45 -9.00 11.07
C MET A 481 -20.02 -10.25 11.88
N PHE A 482 -19.23 -11.14 11.29
CA PHE A 482 -18.70 -12.32 11.98
C PHE A 482 -17.74 -11.91 13.10
N LEU A 483 -16.85 -10.95 12.85
CA LEU A 483 -15.93 -10.43 13.86
C LEU A 483 -16.69 -9.87 15.07
N LYS A 484 -17.69 -9.01 14.84
CA LYS A 484 -18.48 -8.42 15.93
C LYS A 484 -19.13 -9.50 16.82
N GLN A 485 -19.76 -10.50 16.21
CA GLN A 485 -20.38 -11.62 16.95
C GLN A 485 -19.34 -12.42 17.74
N ALA A 486 -18.17 -12.68 17.14
CA ALA A 486 -17.11 -13.42 17.79
C ALA A 486 -16.49 -12.65 18.96
N VAL A 487 -16.31 -11.33 18.84
CA VAL A 487 -15.77 -10.46 19.91
C VAL A 487 -16.69 -10.45 21.13
N GLU A 488 -18.01 -10.36 20.92
CA GLU A 488 -18.98 -10.41 22.03
C GLU A 488 -18.85 -11.72 22.82
N ALA A 489 -18.80 -12.86 22.12
CA ALA A 489 -18.61 -14.17 22.75
C ALA A 489 -17.23 -14.32 23.41
N ALA A 490 -16.17 -13.81 22.76
CA ALA A 490 -14.82 -13.89 23.27
C ALA A 490 -14.62 -13.07 24.55
N VAL A 491 -15.24 -11.89 24.66
CA VAL A 491 -15.16 -11.06 25.89
C VAL A 491 -15.77 -11.77 27.09
N GLU A 492 -16.93 -12.41 26.92
CA GLU A 492 -17.56 -13.21 27.97
C GLU A 492 -16.67 -14.40 28.39
N GLN A 493 -16.13 -15.12 27.40
CA GLN A 493 -15.32 -16.31 27.65
C GLN A 493 -13.92 -15.99 28.18
N ALA A 494 -13.34 -14.85 27.81
CA ALA A 494 -12.07 -14.38 28.35
C ALA A 494 -12.15 -14.15 29.87
N GLY A 495 -13.27 -13.63 30.38
CA GLY A 495 -13.52 -13.44 31.80
C GLY A 495 -13.83 -14.73 32.59
N ASN A 496 -14.12 -15.84 31.90
CA ASN A 496 -14.46 -17.11 32.53
C ASN A 496 -13.23 -18.03 32.67
N PRO A 497 -12.74 -18.34 33.89
CA PRO A 497 -11.58 -19.21 34.10
C PRO A 497 -11.81 -20.68 33.73
N ARG A 498 -13.06 -21.09 33.46
CA ARG A 498 -13.41 -22.44 33.00
C ARG A 498 -13.54 -22.55 31.48
N ALA A 499 -13.53 -21.42 30.76
CA ALA A 499 -13.57 -21.42 29.29
C ALA A 499 -12.16 -21.58 28.71
N PHE A 500 -12.03 -22.37 27.63
CA PHE A 500 -10.77 -22.68 26.96
C PHE A 500 -9.65 -23.09 27.95
N THR A 501 -9.84 -24.20 28.66
CA THR A 501 -8.89 -24.68 29.68
C THR A 501 -7.50 -24.99 29.11
N ALA A 502 -7.38 -25.28 27.81
CA ALA A 502 -6.10 -25.44 27.13
C ALA A 502 -5.21 -24.18 27.26
N HIS A 503 -5.79 -22.98 27.24
CA HIS A 503 -5.05 -21.71 27.37
C HIS A 503 -4.33 -21.61 28.73
N SER A 504 -5.01 -21.99 29.82
CA SER A 504 -4.43 -21.98 31.15
C SER A 504 -3.54 -23.20 31.41
N GLN A 505 -3.94 -24.37 30.91
CA GLN A 505 -3.21 -25.63 31.06
C GLN A 505 -1.84 -25.59 30.36
N PHE A 506 -1.77 -25.08 29.13
CA PHE A 506 -0.56 -25.11 28.32
C PHE A 506 0.22 -23.80 28.32
N CYS A 507 -0.44 -22.66 28.54
CA CYS A 507 0.18 -21.34 28.41
C CYS A 507 -0.07 -20.39 29.61
N GLU A 508 -0.62 -20.85 30.74
CA GLU A 508 -0.88 -20.02 31.93
C GLU A 508 -1.66 -18.72 31.66
N LEU A 509 -2.48 -18.71 30.61
CA LEU A 509 -3.33 -17.55 30.30
C LEU A 509 -4.50 -17.53 31.28
N SER A 510 -4.39 -16.69 32.31
CA SER A 510 -5.47 -16.47 33.26
C SER A 510 -6.64 -15.71 32.63
N ALA A 511 -7.84 -15.91 33.17
CA ALA A 511 -9.02 -15.14 32.77
C ALA A 511 -8.77 -13.63 32.88
N TRP A 512 -9.36 -12.88 31.95
CA TRP A 512 -9.29 -11.42 31.89
C TRP A 512 -10.66 -10.86 31.49
N GLN A 513 -11.21 -10.00 32.32
CA GLN A 513 -12.47 -9.32 32.04
C GLN A 513 -12.19 -7.96 31.42
N VAL A 514 -12.75 -7.72 30.23
CA VAL A 514 -12.70 -6.41 29.57
C VAL A 514 -13.74 -5.49 30.21
N ASP A 515 -13.39 -4.23 30.40
CA ASP A 515 -14.24 -3.23 31.06
C ASP A 515 -15.32 -2.68 30.11
N LYS A 516 -14.95 -2.49 28.83
CA LYS A 516 -15.80 -1.84 27.83
C LYS A 516 -15.54 -2.29 26.39
N ILE A 517 -16.62 -2.44 25.63
CA ILE A 517 -16.60 -2.53 24.16
C ILE A 517 -17.14 -1.21 23.60
N VAL A 518 -16.34 -0.55 22.78
CA VAL A 518 -16.69 0.68 22.07
C VAL A 518 -16.86 0.34 20.59
N GLU A 519 -17.94 0.81 19.99
CA GLU A 519 -18.21 0.64 18.57
C GLU A 519 -18.02 1.97 17.85
N ARG A 520 -17.21 1.95 16.78
CA ARG A 520 -17.06 3.06 15.84
C ARG A 520 -18.25 3.06 14.88
N ARG A 521 -18.98 4.16 14.82
CA ARG A 521 -20.19 4.31 14.00
C ARG A 521 -19.84 4.68 12.57
N SER A 522 -20.77 4.35 11.66
CA SER A 522 -20.69 4.77 10.26
C SER A 522 -20.77 6.29 10.13
N VAL A 523 -20.14 6.82 9.08
CA VAL A 523 -20.12 8.27 8.76
C VAL A 523 -21.53 8.85 8.74
N GLY A 524 -21.71 10.02 9.37
CA GLY A 524 -23.02 10.70 9.45
C GLY A 524 -23.96 10.19 10.55
N SER A 525 -23.57 9.14 11.29
CA SER A 525 -24.27 8.73 12.52
C SER A 525 -23.97 9.70 13.67
N ILE A 526 -24.75 9.61 14.75
CA ILE A 526 -24.49 10.32 16.01
C ILE A 526 -24.01 9.31 17.05
N GLY A 527 -22.83 9.54 17.62
CA GLY A 527 -22.29 8.75 18.73
C GLY A 527 -22.56 9.39 20.11
N ASN A 528 -22.17 8.69 21.17
CA ASN A 528 -22.14 9.24 22.53
C ASN A 528 -20.97 10.23 22.70
N PHE A 529 -19.90 10.04 21.93
CA PHE A 529 -18.73 10.91 21.91
C PHE A 529 -18.06 10.83 20.53
N HIS A 530 -17.28 11.86 20.21
CA HIS A 530 -16.62 12.00 18.91
C HIS A 530 -15.18 12.51 19.06
N LEU A 531 -14.41 12.29 18.00
CA LEU A 531 -13.10 12.91 17.79
C LEU A 531 -13.23 13.95 16.68
N ASP A 532 -12.83 15.19 16.97
CA ASP A 532 -12.83 16.29 15.99
C ASP A 532 -11.42 16.44 15.40
N PRO A 533 -11.25 16.43 14.06
CA PRO A 533 -9.92 16.59 13.45
C PRO A 533 -9.18 17.89 13.83
N PHE A 534 -9.90 18.90 14.30
CA PHE A 534 -9.32 20.16 14.76
C PHE A 534 -8.98 20.16 16.26
N ASP A 535 -9.21 19.06 16.98
CA ASP A 535 -8.78 18.90 18.36
C ASP A 535 -7.27 19.13 18.45
N VAL A 536 -6.88 19.99 19.39
CA VAL A 536 -5.46 20.28 19.64
C VAL A 536 -4.84 19.11 20.39
N LEU A 537 -3.63 18.73 19.97
CA LEU A 537 -2.77 17.74 20.62
C LEU A 537 -1.53 18.46 21.15
N PRO A 538 -1.59 19.04 22.38
CA PRO A 538 -0.52 19.88 22.90
C PRO A 538 0.87 19.25 22.93
N ARG A 539 0.98 17.93 23.14
CA ARG A 539 2.29 17.25 23.22
C ARG A 539 2.89 16.98 21.87
N GLN A 540 2.04 16.73 20.90
CA GLN A 540 2.44 16.58 19.51
C GLN A 540 2.58 17.93 18.80
N GLN A 541 2.23 19.03 19.47
CA GLN A 541 2.28 20.39 18.94
C GLN A 541 1.55 20.54 17.60
N THR A 542 0.42 19.84 17.44
CA THR A 542 -0.35 19.82 16.20
C THR A 542 -1.84 19.63 16.49
N THR A 543 -2.65 19.40 15.45
CA THR A 543 -4.05 18.97 15.57
C THR A 543 -4.21 17.50 15.23
N LEU A 544 -5.32 16.93 15.67
CA LEU A 544 -5.61 15.52 15.49
C LEU A 544 -5.58 15.07 14.03
N GLY A 545 -6.22 15.82 13.14
CA GLY A 545 -6.27 15.52 11.71
C GLY A 545 -4.89 15.51 11.05
N GLN A 546 -3.97 16.39 11.47
CA GLN A 546 -2.61 16.41 10.89
C GLN A 546 -1.74 15.26 11.37
N SER A 547 -1.77 14.96 12.67
CA SER A 547 -1.08 13.78 13.22
C SER A 547 -1.58 12.51 12.52
N SER A 548 -2.90 12.39 12.36
CA SER A 548 -3.53 11.23 11.72
C SER A 548 -3.19 11.11 10.23
N ARG A 549 -3.10 12.24 9.50
CA ARG A 549 -2.71 12.24 8.09
C ARG A 549 -1.26 11.79 7.90
N LEU A 550 -0.33 12.29 8.73
CA LEU A 550 1.06 11.86 8.68
C LEU A 550 1.19 10.36 8.94
N ALA A 551 0.43 9.83 9.90
CA ALA A 551 0.36 8.40 10.14
C ALA A 551 -0.24 7.64 8.95
N ALA A 552 -1.33 8.12 8.35
CA ALA A 552 -1.95 7.49 7.18
C ALA A 552 -1.03 7.49 5.95
N ALA A 553 -0.20 8.51 5.81
CA ALA A 553 0.72 8.65 4.69
C ALA A 553 1.82 7.56 4.66
N CYS A 554 2.04 6.82 5.75
CA CYS A 554 2.97 5.69 5.79
C CYS A 554 2.44 4.42 5.08
N GLY A 555 1.18 4.36 4.65
CA GLY A 555 0.60 3.15 4.05
C GLY A 555 -0.69 3.41 3.28
N ASP A 556 -1.32 2.34 2.78
CA ASP A 556 -2.62 2.39 2.08
C ASP A 556 -3.83 2.21 3.02
N ILE A 557 -3.77 2.76 4.23
CA ILE A 557 -4.94 2.91 5.11
C ILE A 557 -5.69 4.18 4.67
N PRO A 558 -6.93 4.08 4.14
CA PRO A 558 -7.70 5.24 3.76
C PRO A 558 -7.84 6.18 4.94
N PHE A 559 -7.34 7.39 4.75
CA PHE A 559 -7.66 8.49 5.62
C PHE A 559 -9.05 8.97 5.23
N ASP A 560 -10.04 8.78 6.11
CA ASP A 560 -11.31 9.48 5.99
C ASP A 560 -11.02 10.98 5.78
N SER A 561 -11.87 11.67 5.01
CA SER A 561 -11.67 13.08 4.69
C SER A 561 -11.16 13.88 5.91
N PRO A 562 -10.14 14.75 5.77
CA PRO A 562 -9.50 15.48 6.87
C PRO A 562 -10.43 16.26 7.80
N GLU A 563 -11.69 16.39 7.43
CA GLU A 563 -12.73 17.15 8.10
C GLU A 563 -13.78 16.29 8.80
N GLN A 564 -13.71 14.97 8.62
CA GLN A 564 -14.73 14.06 9.08
C GLN A 564 -14.59 13.77 10.57
N ARG A 565 -15.68 13.97 11.32
CA ARG A 565 -15.75 13.56 12.72
C ARG A 565 -15.89 12.06 12.82
N HIS A 566 -15.16 11.46 13.76
CA HIS A 566 -15.27 10.04 14.06
C HIS A 566 -16.18 9.86 15.27
N GLU A 567 -17.29 9.16 15.06
CA GLU A 567 -18.36 9.00 16.03
C GLU A 567 -18.31 7.60 16.66
N PHE A 568 -18.54 7.52 17.97
CA PHE A 568 -18.40 6.28 18.73
C PHE A 568 -19.53 6.11 19.74
N VAL A 569 -19.93 4.87 19.98
CA VAL A 569 -20.93 4.48 20.98
C VAL A 569 -20.31 3.44 21.93
N VAL A 570 -20.71 3.45 23.20
CA VAL A 570 -20.41 2.32 24.09
C VAL A 570 -21.39 1.19 23.77
N HIS A 571 -20.90 0.12 23.15
CA HIS A 571 -21.70 -1.04 22.79
C HIS A 571 -22.08 -1.86 24.04
N SER A 572 -21.09 -2.17 24.88
CA SER A 572 -21.30 -2.86 26.15
C SER A 572 -20.26 -2.47 27.19
N THR A 573 -20.58 -2.67 28.46
CA THR A 573 -19.65 -2.44 29.58
C THR A 573 -19.99 -3.35 30.75
N SER A 574 -18.96 -3.84 31.44
CA SER A 574 -19.10 -4.60 32.69
C SER A 574 -19.22 -3.69 33.93
N LEU A 575 -19.07 -2.37 33.74
CA LEU A 575 -19.13 -1.36 34.80
C LEU A 575 -20.58 -0.97 35.10
N SER A 576 -20.91 -0.77 36.37
CA SER A 576 -22.29 -0.55 36.85
C SER A 576 -22.74 0.92 36.92
N THR A 577 -21.91 1.86 36.46
CA THR A 577 -22.10 3.32 36.63
C THR A 577 -22.82 3.98 35.45
N ALA A 578 -23.60 5.04 35.73
CA ALA A 578 -24.33 5.78 34.69
C ALA A 578 -23.41 6.54 33.72
N SER A 579 -22.22 6.97 34.17
CA SER A 579 -21.17 7.62 33.36
C SER A 579 -20.51 6.67 32.36
N ALA A 580 -20.58 5.35 32.57
CA ALA A 580 -19.83 4.36 31.80
C ALA A 580 -20.25 4.32 30.34
N LYS A 581 -21.51 4.68 30.08
CA LYS A 581 -22.14 4.66 28.76
C LYS A 581 -21.88 5.93 27.93
N ASN A 582 -21.39 7.02 28.55
CA ASN A 582 -21.34 8.35 27.91
C ASN A 582 -19.92 8.93 27.78
N SER A 583 -18.88 8.16 28.09
CA SER A 583 -17.48 8.59 27.96
C SER A 583 -16.61 7.43 27.49
N PHE A 584 -15.57 7.72 26.71
CA PHE A 584 -14.57 6.73 26.32
C PHE A 584 -13.88 6.13 27.56
N TRP A 585 -13.18 6.97 28.33
CA TRP A 585 -12.41 6.55 29.52
C TRP A 585 -13.12 6.77 30.85
N GLY A 586 -14.26 7.48 30.91
CA GLY A 586 -14.79 8.08 32.14
C GLY A 586 -14.72 7.25 33.42
N ASP A 587 -15.08 5.96 33.34
CA ASP A 587 -15.04 5.04 34.49
C ASP A 587 -13.88 4.01 34.45
N VAL A 588 -13.10 4.02 33.37
CA VAL A 588 -11.87 3.23 33.20
C VAL A 588 -10.69 4.14 33.55
N SER A 589 -10.41 4.27 34.84
CA SER A 589 -9.31 5.13 35.32
C SER A 589 -7.98 4.39 35.28
N ILE A 590 -7.13 4.73 34.30
CA ILE A 590 -5.76 4.23 34.19
C ILE A 590 -4.80 5.40 34.40
N ALA A 591 -4.08 5.35 35.52
CA ALA A 591 -3.11 6.39 35.89
C ALA A 591 -1.93 6.43 34.90
N PRO A 592 -1.39 7.61 34.56
CA PRO A 592 -0.11 7.72 33.87
C PRO A 592 1.00 6.96 34.61
N ASN A 593 1.99 6.47 33.86
CA ASN A 593 3.08 5.64 34.39
C ASN A 593 2.58 4.36 35.11
N SER A 594 1.60 3.69 34.52
CA SER A 594 1.10 2.39 34.95
C SER A 594 1.36 1.33 33.88
N ASP A 595 0.96 0.09 34.15
CA ASP A 595 1.11 -1.04 33.24
C ASP A 595 0.48 -0.79 31.86
N ALA A 596 -0.65 -0.07 31.81
CA ALA A 596 -1.40 0.16 30.58
C ALA A 596 -1.24 1.60 30.02
N ARG A 597 -0.52 2.48 30.71
CA ARG A 597 -0.35 3.88 30.29
C ARG A 597 1.04 4.41 30.58
N ARG A 598 1.68 4.96 29.56
CA ARG A 598 3.00 5.59 29.59
C ARG A 598 3.06 6.76 30.56
N PRO A 599 4.27 7.14 31.03
CA PRO A 599 4.49 8.46 31.60
C PRO A 599 4.07 9.54 30.60
N VAL A 600 3.34 10.54 31.08
CA VAL A 600 2.88 11.66 30.26
C VAL A 600 3.57 12.92 30.78
N PRO A 601 4.34 13.66 29.96
CA PRO A 601 5.00 14.89 30.37
C PRO A 601 4.01 15.94 30.92
N PRO A 602 4.43 16.93 31.72
CA PRO A 602 3.57 18.08 32.03
C PRO A 602 3.40 18.99 30.80
N LEU A 603 2.29 19.73 30.70
CA LEU A 603 2.08 20.77 29.68
C LEU A 603 2.58 22.13 30.16
N ARG A 604 2.91 23.02 29.22
CA ARG A 604 3.19 24.45 29.49
C ARG A 604 2.05 25.29 28.92
N ASP A 605 1.53 26.25 29.69
CA ASP A 605 0.34 27.02 29.33
C ASP A 605 0.51 27.86 28.04
N VAL A 606 1.71 28.40 27.81
CA VAL A 606 2.04 29.24 26.64
C VAL A 606 1.91 28.46 25.32
N ASP A 607 2.11 27.15 25.33
CA ASP A 607 2.06 26.31 24.13
C ASP A 607 0.61 26.06 23.70
N ILE A 608 -0.33 25.99 24.65
CA ILE A 608 -1.74 25.66 24.40
C ILE A 608 -2.47 26.81 23.69
N ASP A 609 -2.28 28.05 24.13
CA ASP A 609 -2.96 29.21 23.54
C ASP A 609 -2.57 29.42 22.07
N LYS A 610 -1.28 29.24 21.75
CA LYS A 610 -0.77 29.29 20.38
C LYS A 610 -1.43 28.22 19.51
N LEU A 611 -1.48 26.98 19.99
CA LEU A 611 -2.07 25.87 19.25
C LEU A 611 -3.59 26.03 19.07
N LEU A 612 -4.31 26.55 20.06
CA LEU A 612 -5.74 26.88 19.93
C LEU A 612 -5.97 27.97 18.87
N ALA A 613 -5.11 28.98 18.81
CA ALA A 613 -5.18 30.01 17.76
C ALA A 613 -4.92 29.41 16.37
N GLN A 614 -3.90 28.54 16.25
CA GLN A 614 -3.59 27.83 15.00
C GLN A 614 -4.74 26.91 14.56
N ALA A 615 -5.34 26.14 15.47
CA ALA A 615 -6.48 25.26 15.18
C ALA A 615 -7.71 26.04 14.72
N LYS A 616 -8.03 27.17 15.37
CA LYS A 616 -9.10 28.08 14.93
C LYS A 616 -8.83 28.63 13.53
N HIS A 617 -7.58 29.05 13.28
CA HIS A 617 -7.17 29.56 11.98
C HIS A 617 -7.29 28.51 10.89
N ARG A 618 -6.88 27.27 11.14
CA ARG A 618 -7.07 26.14 10.20
C ARG A 618 -8.54 25.91 9.87
N ARG A 619 -9.39 25.81 10.89
CA ARG A 619 -10.83 25.62 10.68
C ARG A 619 -11.43 26.72 9.80
N MET A 620 -10.97 27.95 9.95
CA MET A 620 -11.35 29.07 9.08
C MET A 620 -10.85 28.86 7.64
N VAL A 621 -9.58 28.52 7.43
CA VAL A 621 -9.00 28.27 6.09
C VAL A 621 -9.71 27.11 5.39
N THR A 622 -9.98 26.02 6.10
CA THR A 622 -10.72 24.87 5.59
C THR A 622 -12.16 25.25 5.19
N ALA A 623 -12.87 25.98 6.06
CA ALA A 623 -14.23 26.44 5.75
C ALA A 623 -14.28 27.39 4.54
N LEU A 624 -13.30 28.31 4.41
CA LEU A 624 -13.16 29.18 3.23
C LEU A 624 -12.87 28.37 1.96
N SER A 625 -12.06 27.32 2.08
CA SER A 625 -11.75 26.40 0.98
C SER A 625 -12.98 25.67 0.47
N GLN A 626 -13.76 25.08 1.37
CA GLN A 626 -15.03 24.43 1.02
C GLN A 626 -16.02 25.40 0.37
N GLN A 627 -16.13 26.62 0.93
CA GLN A 627 -17.00 27.64 0.35
C GLN A 627 -16.56 28.01 -1.07
N ALA A 628 -15.26 28.18 -1.31
CA ALA A 628 -14.72 28.50 -2.63
C ALA A 628 -14.90 27.35 -3.64
N ILE A 629 -14.87 26.09 -3.21
CA ILE A 629 -15.13 24.92 -4.06
C ILE A 629 -16.59 24.89 -4.55
N SER A 630 -17.54 25.32 -3.71
CA SER A 630 -18.94 25.45 -4.10
C SER A 630 -19.19 26.55 -5.15
N GLN A 631 -18.22 27.44 -5.39
CA GLN A 631 -18.32 28.58 -6.31
C GLN A 631 -17.06 28.69 -7.19
N THR A 632 -17.04 28.06 -8.36
CA THR A 632 -15.84 27.92 -9.24
C THR A 632 -15.06 29.22 -9.51
N GLN A 633 -15.71 30.39 -9.54
CA GLN A 633 -15.04 31.70 -9.71
C GLN A 633 -14.23 32.16 -8.48
N GLN A 634 -14.57 31.66 -7.28
CA GLN A 634 -13.88 32.01 -6.03
C GLN A 634 -12.64 31.14 -5.77
N GLY A 635 -12.54 29.94 -6.36
CA GLY A 635 -11.40 29.03 -6.17
C GLY A 635 -10.04 29.65 -6.57
N GLY A 636 -9.97 30.33 -7.72
CA GLY A 636 -8.74 31.02 -8.14
C GLY A 636 -8.39 32.23 -7.27
N ALA A 637 -9.41 32.97 -6.79
CA ALA A 637 -9.21 34.09 -5.88
C ALA A 637 -8.73 33.61 -4.49
N LEU A 638 -9.23 32.47 -4.02
CA LEU A 638 -8.78 31.84 -2.79
C LEU A 638 -7.30 31.41 -2.90
N LEU A 639 -6.90 30.79 -4.01
CA LEU A 639 -5.50 30.39 -4.20
C LEU A 639 -4.55 31.60 -4.18
N ALA A 640 -4.94 32.71 -4.81
CA ALA A 640 -4.18 33.96 -4.76
C ALA A 640 -4.11 34.61 -3.35
N GLN A 641 -5.11 34.36 -2.49
CA GLN A 641 -5.14 34.82 -1.10
C GLN A 641 -4.51 33.81 -0.13
N MET A 642 -4.32 32.57 -0.57
CA MET A 642 -3.86 31.45 0.28
C MET A 642 -2.51 31.76 0.92
N ASP A 643 -1.64 32.48 0.22
CA ASP A 643 -0.35 32.94 0.73
C ASP A 643 -0.45 33.74 2.03
N GLN A 644 -1.44 34.64 2.10
CA GLN A 644 -1.71 35.45 3.28
C GLN A 644 -2.33 34.60 4.39
N LEU A 645 -3.12 33.60 4.01
CA LEU A 645 -3.79 32.70 4.95
C LEU A 645 -2.81 31.69 5.58
N ILE A 646 -1.91 31.06 4.82
CA ILE A 646 -1.01 30.03 5.37
C ILE A 646 0.34 30.58 5.84
N GLY A 647 0.72 31.80 5.44
CA GLY A 647 1.98 32.43 5.84
C GLY A 647 2.27 32.46 7.35
N PRO A 648 1.27 32.61 8.25
CA PRO A 648 1.48 32.53 9.70
C PRO A 648 1.72 31.11 10.25
N LEU A 649 1.51 30.05 9.45
CA LEU A 649 1.67 28.66 9.87
C LEU A 649 3.12 28.19 9.68
N PRO A 650 3.63 27.26 10.51
CA PRO A 650 4.87 26.55 10.26
C PRO A 650 4.90 25.84 8.89
N PRO A 651 6.08 25.66 8.27
CA PRO A 651 6.22 25.05 6.94
C PRO A 651 5.49 23.72 6.74
N ALA A 652 5.72 22.73 7.62
CA ALA A 652 5.02 21.45 7.59
C ALA A 652 3.48 21.60 7.63
N GLU A 653 2.99 22.56 8.43
CA GLU A 653 1.56 22.79 8.55
C GLU A 653 0.99 23.46 7.29
N ALA A 654 1.69 24.45 6.75
CA ALA A 654 1.32 25.13 5.51
C ALA A 654 1.32 24.15 4.33
N ALA A 655 2.33 23.28 4.25
CA ALA A 655 2.44 22.24 3.26
C ALA A 655 1.26 21.26 3.32
N ALA A 656 0.90 20.78 4.51
CA ALA A 656 -0.24 19.91 4.70
C ALA A 656 -1.59 20.58 4.36
N GLN A 657 -1.74 21.89 4.60
CA GLN A 657 -2.95 22.62 4.19
C GLN A 657 -3.07 22.73 2.67
N LEU A 658 -1.97 23.01 1.97
CA LEU A 658 -1.95 23.02 0.49
C LEU A 658 -2.24 21.64 -0.09
N SER A 659 -1.68 20.57 0.49
CA SER A 659 -2.00 19.20 0.06
C SER A 659 -3.49 18.91 0.22
N SER A 660 -4.04 19.23 1.40
CA SER A 660 -5.48 19.07 1.66
C SER A 660 -6.34 19.80 0.63
N LEU A 661 -5.98 21.04 0.31
CA LEU A 661 -6.72 21.86 -0.64
C LEU A 661 -6.64 21.27 -2.05
N ALA A 662 -5.46 20.81 -2.46
CA ALA A 662 -5.25 20.18 -3.75
C ALA A 662 -6.05 18.85 -3.87
N GLU A 663 -6.06 18.04 -2.81
CA GLU A 663 -6.90 16.84 -2.70
C GLU A 663 -8.38 17.20 -2.85
N THR A 664 -8.86 18.22 -2.12
CA THR A 664 -10.27 18.63 -2.23
C THR A 664 -10.60 19.15 -3.63
N TYR A 665 -9.71 19.90 -4.27
CA TYR A 665 -9.89 20.29 -5.67
C TYR A 665 -9.96 19.09 -6.60
N ARG A 666 -9.10 18.08 -6.41
CA ARG A 666 -9.11 16.82 -7.17
C ARG A 666 -10.42 16.07 -6.98
N GLU A 667 -10.85 15.86 -5.74
CA GLU A 667 -12.12 15.22 -5.38
C GLU A 667 -13.34 15.95 -5.96
N ASN A 668 -13.23 17.27 -6.18
CA ASN A 668 -14.28 18.08 -6.80
C ASN A 668 -14.12 18.24 -8.32
N GLY A 669 -13.12 17.61 -8.93
CA GLY A 669 -12.88 17.64 -10.39
C GLY A 669 -12.29 18.98 -10.87
N ALA A 670 -11.82 19.83 -9.96
CA ALA A 670 -11.15 21.10 -10.24
C ALA A 670 -9.65 20.89 -10.52
N TRP A 671 -9.33 20.05 -11.51
CA TRP A 671 -7.98 19.55 -11.80
C TRP A 671 -6.93 20.65 -12.06
N ALA A 672 -7.31 21.76 -12.70
CA ALA A 672 -6.39 22.87 -12.95
C ALA A 672 -6.00 23.60 -11.65
N LEU A 673 -6.93 23.75 -10.71
CA LEU A 673 -6.66 24.33 -9.40
C LEU A 673 -5.83 23.36 -8.54
N ALA A 674 -6.08 22.06 -8.64
CA ALA A 674 -5.26 21.04 -7.98
C ALA A 674 -3.80 21.07 -8.50
N GLU A 675 -3.62 21.12 -9.83
CA GLU A 675 -2.30 21.27 -10.47
C GLU A 675 -1.55 22.50 -9.97
N GLU A 676 -2.19 23.67 -9.96
CA GLU A 676 -1.57 24.91 -9.50
C GLU A 676 -1.24 24.86 -8.00
N THR A 677 -2.13 24.29 -7.19
CA THR A 677 -1.93 24.14 -5.75
C THR A 677 -0.77 23.19 -5.43
N TYR A 678 -0.69 22.05 -6.12
CA TYR A 678 0.42 21.11 -5.96
C TYR A 678 1.74 21.70 -6.45
N ALA A 679 1.76 22.42 -7.58
CA ALA A 679 2.97 23.08 -8.05
C ALA A 679 3.46 24.12 -7.03
N ASN A 680 2.55 24.92 -6.47
CA ASN A 680 2.85 25.89 -5.42
C ASN A 680 3.40 25.22 -4.14
N LEU A 681 2.78 24.11 -3.72
CA LEU A 681 3.27 23.29 -2.60
C LEU A 681 4.73 22.86 -2.83
N VAL A 682 5.03 22.29 -4.00
CA VAL A 682 6.36 21.79 -4.35
C VAL A 682 7.39 22.92 -4.46
N ASP A 683 7.01 24.08 -4.98
CA ASP A 683 7.92 25.21 -5.15
C ASP A 683 8.27 25.90 -3.82
N ARG A 684 7.31 25.96 -2.88
CA ARG A 684 7.50 26.66 -1.60
C ARG A 684 8.01 25.80 -0.48
N TYR A 685 7.56 24.55 -0.45
CA TYR A 685 7.89 23.60 0.60
C TYR A 685 8.57 22.33 0.03
N PRO A 686 9.69 22.47 -0.72
CA PRO A 686 10.38 21.36 -1.37
C PRO A 686 10.68 20.14 -0.51
N ASN A 687 10.96 20.39 0.77
CA ASN A 687 11.52 19.42 1.68
C ASN A 687 10.46 18.91 2.68
N GLU A 688 9.23 19.40 2.58
CA GLU A 688 8.14 18.93 3.44
C GLU A 688 7.56 17.63 2.89
N PRO A 689 7.23 16.63 3.73
CA PRO A 689 6.76 15.31 3.26
C PRO A 689 5.57 15.36 2.29
N ALA A 690 4.64 16.29 2.50
CA ALA A 690 3.46 16.45 1.64
C ALA A 690 3.82 16.86 0.20
N ALA A 691 5.00 17.47 -0.03
CA ALA A 691 5.44 17.81 -1.38
C ALA A 691 5.75 16.55 -2.21
N THR A 692 6.15 15.44 -1.60
CA THR A 692 6.47 14.20 -2.33
C THR A 692 5.26 13.61 -3.04
N GLU A 693 4.09 13.58 -2.38
CA GLU A 693 2.83 13.17 -3.03
C GLU A 693 2.48 14.09 -4.20
N ALA A 694 2.64 15.41 -4.00
CA ALA A 694 2.39 16.41 -5.02
C ALA A 694 3.31 16.21 -6.24
N MET A 695 4.60 15.95 -6.03
CA MET A 695 5.56 15.67 -7.10
C MET A 695 5.14 14.42 -7.90
N LEU A 696 4.79 13.33 -7.21
CA LEU A 696 4.32 12.09 -7.85
C LEU A 696 3.06 12.29 -8.67
N TRP A 697 2.09 12.98 -8.09
CA TRP A 697 0.82 13.28 -8.75
C TRP A 697 1.04 14.15 -9.99
N LEU A 698 1.85 15.21 -9.87
CA LEU A 698 2.14 16.15 -10.97
C LEU A 698 2.85 15.45 -12.13
N VAL A 699 3.86 14.61 -11.84
CA VAL A 699 4.53 13.83 -12.89
C VAL A 699 3.51 12.98 -13.62
N LYS A 700 2.75 12.12 -12.92
CA LYS A 700 1.72 11.27 -13.54
C LYS A 700 0.72 12.08 -14.37
N TYR A 701 0.24 13.18 -13.81
CA TYR A 701 -0.74 14.05 -14.46
C TYR A 701 -0.20 14.74 -15.72
N TRP A 702 1.07 15.14 -15.74
CA TRP A 702 1.70 15.77 -16.89
C TRP A 702 2.20 14.78 -17.94
N THR A 703 2.56 13.54 -17.54
CA THR A 703 3.08 12.51 -18.45
C THR A 703 2.01 11.67 -19.12
N SER A 704 0.84 11.49 -18.50
CA SER A 704 -0.24 10.65 -19.03
C SER A 704 -0.78 11.18 -20.34
N THR A 705 -1.07 10.30 -21.30
CA THR A 705 -1.73 10.68 -22.55
C THR A 705 -3.25 10.81 -22.36
N GLU A 706 -3.82 9.90 -21.58
CA GLU A 706 -5.24 9.81 -21.22
C GLU A 706 -5.72 11.12 -20.61
N LEU A 707 -5.04 11.58 -19.56
CA LEU A 707 -5.43 12.79 -18.82
C LEU A 707 -5.19 14.06 -19.64
N ASN A 708 -4.04 14.14 -20.32
CA ASN A 708 -3.72 15.28 -21.18
C ASN A 708 -4.74 15.45 -22.30
N TRP A 709 -5.23 14.35 -22.87
CA TRP A 709 -6.26 14.41 -23.89
C TRP A 709 -7.60 14.92 -23.33
N GLN A 710 -8.06 14.40 -22.18
CA GLN A 710 -9.30 14.89 -21.55
C GLN A 710 -9.24 16.39 -21.23
N ARG A 711 -8.08 16.88 -20.75
CA ARG A 711 -7.86 18.30 -20.49
C ARG A 711 -7.96 19.14 -21.77
N LEU A 712 -7.34 18.70 -22.86
CA LEU A 712 -7.36 19.41 -24.14
C LEU A 712 -8.78 19.45 -24.74
N ARG A 713 -9.56 18.37 -24.59
CA ARG A 713 -10.97 18.33 -25.01
C ARG A 713 -11.85 19.26 -24.21
N ALA A 714 -11.70 19.28 -22.89
CA ALA A 714 -12.46 20.19 -22.03
C ALA A 714 -12.24 21.67 -22.43
N MET A 715 -11.03 22.04 -22.86
CA MET A 715 -10.72 23.40 -23.33
C MET A 715 -11.43 23.79 -24.64
N THR A 716 -11.87 22.82 -25.44
CA THR A 716 -12.64 23.07 -26.68
C THR A 716 -14.14 23.17 -26.45
N GLY A 717 -14.64 22.69 -25.31
CA GLY A 717 -16.06 22.55 -25.01
C GLY A 717 -16.68 23.70 -24.20
N THR A 718 -16.55 24.96 -24.63
CA THR A 718 -17.43 26.06 -24.15
C THR A 718 -17.33 27.28 -25.07
N ASN A 719 -17.91 27.19 -26.29
CA ASN A 719 -18.32 28.39 -27.03
C ASN A 719 -19.33 28.06 -28.13
N THR A 720 -20.42 27.37 -27.80
CA THR A 720 -21.66 27.45 -28.60
C THR A 720 -22.30 28.82 -28.34
N ARG A 721 -21.77 29.88 -28.95
CA ARG A 721 -22.53 31.12 -29.10
C ARG A 721 -23.63 30.86 -30.13
N THR A 722 -24.88 30.83 -29.67
CA THR A 722 -26.05 30.90 -30.55
C THR A 722 -26.02 32.24 -31.27
N ILE A 723 -25.55 32.26 -32.53
CA ILE A 723 -25.55 33.49 -33.33
C ILE A 723 -26.94 33.67 -33.91
N LYS A 724 -27.66 34.70 -33.46
CA LYS A 724 -28.90 35.16 -34.08
C LYS A 724 -28.54 36.02 -35.30
N LYS A 725 -28.55 35.45 -36.50
CA LYS A 725 -28.39 36.21 -37.75
C LYS A 725 -29.74 36.45 -38.43
N THR A 726 -29.91 37.63 -39.03
CA THR A 726 -31.07 37.92 -39.90
C THR A 726 -30.85 37.35 -41.30
N ARG A 727 -31.93 37.14 -42.06
CA ARG A 727 -31.86 36.63 -43.44
C ARG A 727 -30.95 37.46 -44.35
N GLU A 728 -30.90 38.77 -44.17
CA GLU A 728 -30.03 39.69 -44.93
C GLU A 728 -28.54 39.48 -44.61
N GLN A 729 -28.19 39.20 -43.36
CA GLN A 729 -26.81 38.93 -42.95
C GLN A 729 -26.31 37.58 -43.50
N VAL A 730 -27.17 36.56 -43.50
CA VAL A 730 -26.84 35.24 -44.09
C VAL A 730 -26.73 35.34 -45.61
N SER A 731 -27.59 36.12 -46.27
CA SER A 731 -27.53 36.33 -47.72
C SER A 731 -26.26 37.09 -48.15
N GLY A 732 -25.84 38.11 -47.39
CA GLY A 732 -24.63 38.89 -47.69
C GLY A 732 -23.33 38.09 -47.53
N GLU A 733 -23.26 37.19 -46.55
CA GLU A 733 -22.10 36.31 -46.36
C GLU A 733 -22.01 35.22 -47.45
N ILE A 734 -23.15 34.73 -47.94
CA ILE A 734 -23.22 33.77 -49.05
C ILE A 734 -22.82 34.44 -50.37
N GLU A 735 -23.24 35.69 -50.62
CA GLU A 735 -22.81 36.46 -51.80
C GLU A 735 -21.30 36.74 -51.79
N GLN A 736 -20.73 37.06 -50.62
CA GLN A 736 -19.27 37.17 -50.47
C GLN A 736 -18.55 35.84 -50.70
N ALA A 737 -19.06 34.73 -50.17
CA ALA A 737 -18.47 33.41 -50.37
C ALA A 737 -18.53 32.95 -51.84
N LEU A 738 -19.62 33.28 -52.55
CA LEU A 738 -19.78 32.99 -53.98
C LEU A 738 -18.84 33.85 -54.84
N ALA A 739 -18.64 35.13 -54.50
CA ALA A 739 -17.70 36.03 -55.17
C ALA A 739 -16.23 35.57 -55.05
N ILE A 740 -15.89 34.81 -54.00
CA ILE A 740 -14.55 34.26 -53.77
C ILE A 740 -14.32 32.95 -54.55
N SER A 741 -15.36 32.25 -55.01
CA SER A 741 -15.28 30.91 -55.61
C SER A 741 -15.35 30.85 -57.15
N ALA A 742 -15.14 31.97 -57.85
CA ALA A 742 -15.44 32.12 -59.29
C ALA A 742 -14.56 31.32 -60.29
N GLU A 743 -13.78 30.33 -59.85
CA GLU A 743 -12.92 29.51 -60.73
C GLU A 743 -13.11 27.99 -60.50
N SER A 744 -14.33 27.46 -60.68
CA SER A 744 -14.51 26.02 -61.00
C SER A 744 -15.92 25.65 -61.52
N PRO A 745 -16.04 24.73 -62.50
CA PRO A 745 -17.30 24.38 -63.15
C PRO A 745 -18.24 23.45 -62.35
N SER A 746 -17.95 23.12 -61.08
CA SER A 746 -18.81 22.30 -60.21
C SER A 746 -19.89 23.08 -59.44
N ASN A 747 -20.02 24.39 -59.68
CA ASN A 747 -20.79 25.29 -58.81
C ASN A 747 -22.31 25.38 -59.09
N THR A 748 -22.80 24.95 -60.25
CA THR A 748 -24.19 25.22 -60.67
C THR A 748 -25.24 24.41 -59.89
N ALA A 749 -24.90 23.19 -59.45
CA ALA A 749 -25.78 22.38 -58.59
C ALA A 749 -25.78 22.88 -57.13
N ARG A 750 -24.69 23.53 -56.72
CA ARG A 750 -24.50 24.10 -55.37
C ARG A 750 -25.27 25.41 -55.22
N GLU A 751 -25.24 26.26 -56.25
CA GLU A 751 -26.03 27.50 -56.33
C GLU A 751 -27.55 27.25 -56.33
N MET A 752 -28.03 26.23 -57.05
CA MET A 752 -29.46 25.87 -57.05
C MET A 752 -29.98 25.40 -55.68
N ARG A 753 -29.17 24.65 -54.90
CA ARG A 753 -29.55 24.19 -53.54
C ARG A 753 -29.60 25.33 -52.52
N VAL A 754 -28.67 26.27 -52.61
CA VAL A 754 -28.64 27.46 -51.75
C VAL A 754 -29.82 28.39 -52.05
N GLN A 755 -30.16 28.59 -53.32
CA GLN A 755 -31.35 29.33 -53.74
C GLN A 755 -32.66 28.69 -53.25
N GLN A 756 -32.78 27.35 -53.33
CA GLN A 756 -33.94 26.62 -52.78
C GLN A 756 -34.06 26.74 -51.25
N TYR A 757 -32.94 26.69 -50.53
CA TYR A 757 -32.91 26.86 -49.07
C TYR A 757 -33.34 28.28 -48.65
N LEU A 758 -32.89 29.30 -49.38
CA LEU A 758 -33.26 30.70 -49.11
C LEU A 758 -34.74 31.01 -49.44
N GLN A 759 -35.36 30.30 -50.38
CA GLN A 759 -36.79 30.45 -50.71
C GLN A 759 -37.73 29.87 -49.64
N GLY A 760 -37.24 28.96 -48.78
CA GLY A 760 -38.03 28.33 -47.71
C GLY A 760 -38.01 29.07 -46.35
N LEU A 761 -37.23 30.14 -46.19
CA LEU A 761 -37.06 30.84 -44.91
C LEU A 761 -38.07 31.98 -44.72
N ASN A 762 -38.78 31.99 -43.59
CA ASN A 762 -39.71 33.06 -43.22
C ASN A 762 -38.97 34.40 -42.95
N PRO A 763 -39.50 35.57 -43.37
CA PRO A 763 -38.79 36.86 -43.26
C PRO A 763 -38.49 37.33 -41.83
N THR A 764 -39.18 36.78 -40.82
CA THR A 764 -39.13 37.21 -39.42
C THR A 764 -38.47 36.20 -38.48
N GLU A 765 -38.00 35.05 -38.98
CA GLU A 765 -37.39 34.02 -38.14
C GLU A 765 -35.89 34.26 -37.91
N THR A 766 -35.47 34.15 -36.65
CA THR A 766 -34.05 34.16 -36.27
C THR A 766 -33.55 32.72 -36.31
N LEU A 767 -32.61 32.42 -37.21
CA LEU A 767 -32.05 31.07 -37.32
C LEU A 767 -31.16 30.74 -36.13
N GLN A 768 -31.48 29.67 -35.40
CA GLN A 768 -30.56 29.05 -34.43
C GLN A 768 -29.71 28.01 -35.16
N ILE A 769 -28.47 28.37 -35.48
CA ILE A 769 -27.53 27.44 -36.10
C ILE A 769 -26.83 26.68 -34.96
N THR A 770 -27.18 25.40 -34.80
CA THR A 770 -26.45 24.47 -33.93
C THR A 770 -25.58 23.61 -34.84
N PRO A 771 -24.27 23.41 -34.56
CA PRO A 771 -23.41 22.64 -35.44
C PRO A 771 -23.66 21.15 -35.21
N THR A 772 -24.77 20.62 -35.71
CA THR A 772 -24.97 19.18 -35.88
C THR A 772 -25.70 18.92 -37.20
N SER A 773 -25.21 17.91 -37.92
CA SER A 773 -25.61 17.43 -39.25
C SER A 773 -25.08 18.22 -40.46
N GLY A 774 -24.72 17.43 -41.48
CA GLY A 774 -23.84 17.77 -42.59
C GLY A 774 -24.41 18.67 -43.68
N ASP A 775 -23.53 18.92 -44.64
CA ASP A 775 -23.67 19.59 -45.94
C ASP A 775 -23.74 21.12 -45.99
N VAL A 776 -24.39 21.84 -45.06
CA VAL A 776 -24.46 23.32 -45.15
C VAL A 776 -23.26 24.04 -44.52
N ASN A 777 -22.63 23.44 -43.50
CA ASN A 777 -21.48 24.04 -42.79
C ASN A 777 -20.19 24.13 -43.63
N SER A 778 -20.10 23.38 -44.74
CA SER A 778 -18.93 23.40 -45.64
C SER A 778 -18.76 24.73 -46.40
N VAL A 779 -19.81 25.56 -46.46
CA VAL A 779 -19.77 26.87 -47.15
C VAL A 779 -19.42 28.00 -46.17
N LEU A 780 -19.73 27.85 -44.88
CA LEU A 780 -19.45 28.85 -43.83
C LEU A 780 -18.15 28.60 -43.05
N SER A 781 -17.50 27.44 -43.25
CA SER A 781 -16.24 27.10 -42.56
C SER A 781 -15.00 27.74 -43.18
N ALA A 782 -15.10 28.33 -44.38
CA ALA A 782 -13.94 28.94 -45.05
C ALA A 782 -13.58 30.34 -44.51
N THR A 783 -14.45 30.98 -43.72
CA THR A 783 -14.24 32.32 -43.15
C THR A 783 -14.18 32.34 -41.62
N ASN A 784 -14.34 31.20 -40.96
CA ASN A 784 -14.28 31.11 -39.50
C ASN A 784 -12.88 30.67 -39.00
N SER A 785 -11.87 31.53 -39.21
CA SER A 785 -10.60 31.45 -38.48
C SER A 785 -10.62 32.22 -37.15
N GLU A 786 -11.77 32.79 -36.75
CA GLU A 786 -11.91 33.61 -35.53
C GLU A 786 -13.04 33.12 -34.60
N LEU A 787 -13.19 31.80 -34.46
CA LEU A 787 -14.01 31.22 -33.39
C LEU A 787 -13.06 30.68 -32.31
N GLY A 788 -13.10 31.31 -31.13
CA GLY A 788 -12.16 31.15 -30.01
C GLY A 788 -12.14 29.76 -29.36
N GLY A 789 -11.66 28.76 -30.10
CA GLY A 789 -11.11 27.52 -29.60
C GLY A 789 -9.57 27.55 -29.70
N VAL A 790 -8.91 26.78 -28.84
CA VAL A 790 -7.44 26.67 -28.82
C VAL A 790 -6.95 26.06 -30.15
N SER A 791 -6.08 26.76 -30.88
CA SER A 791 -5.57 26.27 -32.19
C SER A 791 -4.76 24.97 -32.03
N ALA A 792 -4.59 24.20 -33.11
CA ALA A 792 -3.76 22.99 -33.08
C ALA A 792 -2.32 23.27 -32.58
N ASP A 793 -1.74 24.41 -32.98
CA ASP A 793 -0.42 24.86 -32.53
C ASP A 793 -0.38 25.18 -31.03
N GLN A 794 -1.44 25.79 -30.49
CA GLN A 794 -1.55 26.06 -29.06
C GLN A 794 -1.70 24.78 -28.23
N ARG A 795 -2.41 23.77 -28.74
CA ARG A 795 -2.49 22.43 -28.10
C ARG A 795 -1.14 21.74 -28.06
N LEU A 796 -0.40 21.77 -29.17
CA LEU A 796 0.95 21.23 -29.24
C LEU A 796 1.91 21.95 -28.28
N MET A 797 1.81 23.28 -28.18
CA MET A 797 2.62 24.07 -27.26
C MET A 797 2.34 23.73 -25.79
N LYS A 798 1.06 23.56 -25.40
CA LYS A 798 0.69 23.13 -24.04
C LYS A 798 1.23 21.74 -23.71
N MET A 799 1.06 20.79 -24.62
CA MET A 799 1.57 19.43 -24.42
C MET A 799 3.10 19.42 -24.25
N LYS A 800 3.84 20.20 -25.06
CA LYS A 800 5.30 20.35 -24.89
C LYS A 800 5.67 20.90 -23.50
N ARG A 801 4.95 21.92 -23.02
CA ARG A 801 5.17 22.48 -21.68
C ARG A 801 4.93 21.46 -20.56
N TRP A 802 3.89 20.64 -20.66
CA TRP A 802 3.62 19.58 -19.67
C TRP A 802 4.76 18.55 -19.65
N LEU A 803 5.24 18.11 -20.82
CA LEU A 803 6.35 17.16 -20.90
C LEU A 803 7.68 17.76 -20.39
N GLU A 804 7.92 19.06 -20.61
CA GLU A 804 9.06 19.77 -20.05
C GLU A 804 8.98 19.87 -18.52
N ALA A 805 7.82 20.23 -17.98
CA ALA A 805 7.56 20.28 -16.54
C ALA A 805 7.72 18.89 -15.88
N ALA A 806 7.17 17.85 -16.52
CA ALA A 806 7.32 16.48 -16.06
C ALA A 806 8.79 16.03 -16.01
N ASN A 807 9.60 16.40 -17.01
CA ASN A 807 11.02 16.06 -17.00
C ASN A 807 11.76 16.78 -15.87
N ALA A 808 11.54 18.08 -15.70
CA ALA A 808 12.17 18.83 -14.62
C ALA A 808 11.80 18.27 -13.23
N MET A 809 10.54 17.86 -13.06
CA MET A 809 10.07 17.22 -11.83
C MET A 809 10.69 15.83 -11.63
N THR A 810 10.81 15.04 -12.70
CA THR A 810 11.47 13.74 -12.68
C THR A 810 12.94 13.85 -12.25
N ASP A 811 13.67 14.83 -12.81
CA ASP A 811 15.07 15.09 -12.44
C ASP A 811 15.18 15.51 -10.96
N ARG A 812 14.21 16.26 -10.46
CA ARG A 812 14.14 16.67 -9.05
C ARG A 812 13.86 15.48 -8.12
N ILE A 813 12.90 14.61 -8.46
CA ILE A 813 12.61 13.39 -7.71
C ILE A 813 13.83 12.47 -7.67
N ALA A 814 14.56 12.32 -8.78
CA ALA A 814 15.78 11.51 -8.84
C ALA A 814 16.85 11.95 -7.83
N VAL A 815 16.95 13.25 -7.56
CA VAL A 815 17.90 13.83 -6.60
C VAL A 815 17.37 13.81 -5.17
N GLN A 816 16.11 14.20 -4.96
CA GLN A 816 15.53 14.39 -3.63
C GLN A 816 14.96 13.10 -3.02
N HIS A 817 14.44 12.20 -3.85
CA HIS A 817 13.76 10.97 -3.45
C HIS A 817 14.23 9.77 -4.30
N PRO A 818 15.52 9.35 -4.19
CA PRO A 818 16.11 8.34 -5.06
C PRO A 818 15.42 6.96 -4.96
N ALA A 819 14.94 6.57 -3.79
CA ALA A 819 14.23 5.30 -3.61
C ALA A 819 12.90 5.28 -4.39
N LEU A 820 12.15 6.37 -4.31
CA LEU A 820 10.93 6.57 -5.07
C LEU A 820 11.19 6.60 -6.57
N TYR A 821 12.24 7.30 -7.01
CA TYR A 821 12.65 7.32 -8.41
C TYR A 821 12.92 5.91 -8.93
N GLU A 822 13.67 5.09 -8.19
CA GLU A 822 14.00 3.70 -8.57
C GLU A 822 12.82 2.72 -8.44
N SER A 823 11.68 3.14 -7.89
CA SER A 823 10.49 2.28 -7.82
C SER A 823 10.02 1.89 -9.24
N PRO A 824 9.58 0.63 -9.45
CA PRO A 824 9.12 0.17 -10.77
C PRO A 824 7.99 1.03 -11.32
N ASP A 825 7.00 1.37 -10.48
CA ASP A 825 5.86 2.23 -10.82
C ASP A 825 6.33 3.57 -11.43
N PHE A 826 7.36 4.19 -10.85
CA PHE A 826 7.87 5.47 -11.31
C PHE A 826 8.76 5.35 -12.56
N GLN A 827 9.60 4.32 -12.63
CA GLN A 827 10.51 4.11 -13.76
C GLN A 827 9.76 3.93 -15.09
N PHE A 828 8.62 3.23 -15.10
CA PHE A 828 7.83 3.06 -16.34
C PHE A 828 7.15 4.35 -16.79
N ILE A 829 6.74 5.22 -15.86
CA ILE A 829 6.29 6.59 -16.17
C ILE A 829 7.43 7.40 -16.81
N ALA A 830 8.63 7.35 -16.22
CA ALA A 830 9.80 8.03 -16.76
C ALA A 830 10.19 7.49 -18.16
N ALA A 831 10.04 6.18 -18.40
CA ALA A 831 10.24 5.58 -19.71
C ALA A 831 9.21 6.09 -20.74
N SER A 832 7.92 6.17 -20.38
CA SER A 832 6.87 6.74 -21.23
C SER A 832 7.15 8.20 -21.57
N LEU A 833 7.51 9.03 -20.57
CA LEU A 833 7.92 10.42 -20.78
C LEU A 833 9.06 10.54 -21.79
N ASN A 834 10.09 9.71 -21.67
CA ASN A 834 11.22 9.71 -22.61
C ASN A 834 10.82 9.29 -24.02
N ARG A 835 9.92 8.30 -24.19
CA ARG A 835 9.37 7.94 -25.51
C ARG A 835 8.62 9.12 -26.12
N ARG A 836 7.77 9.81 -25.35
CA ARG A 836 6.99 10.98 -25.80
C ARG A 836 7.88 12.17 -26.19
N ARG A 837 9.05 12.30 -25.57
CA ARG A 837 10.08 13.29 -25.91
C ARG A 837 11.04 12.83 -27.02
N GLN A 838 10.76 11.70 -27.68
CA GLN A 838 11.60 11.11 -28.74
C GLN A 838 13.02 10.69 -28.27
N LYS A 839 13.20 10.48 -26.96
CA LYS A 839 14.42 10.01 -26.32
C LYS A 839 14.39 8.49 -26.11
N HIS A 840 14.20 7.75 -27.21
CA HIS A 840 13.99 6.29 -27.15
C HIS A 840 15.12 5.53 -26.43
N ARG A 841 16.39 5.93 -26.62
CA ARG A 841 17.53 5.29 -25.93
C ARG A 841 17.46 5.41 -24.40
N GLU A 842 16.95 6.52 -23.89
CA GLU A 842 16.80 6.74 -22.43
C GLU A 842 15.69 5.84 -21.88
N ALA A 843 14.56 5.73 -22.60
CA ALA A 843 13.48 4.80 -22.25
C ALA A 843 13.95 3.34 -22.29
N ASP A 844 14.70 2.94 -23.31
CA ASP A 844 15.22 1.58 -23.46
C ASP A 844 16.21 1.23 -22.34
N THR A 845 17.00 2.20 -21.88
CA THR A 845 17.92 2.02 -20.75
C THR A 845 17.17 1.71 -19.45
N ILE A 846 16.01 2.34 -19.23
CA ILE A 846 15.13 2.02 -18.09
C ILE A 846 14.62 0.59 -18.23
N ASN A 847 13.99 0.25 -19.36
CA ASN A 847 13.41 -1.08 -19.59
C ASN A 847 14.44 -2.21 -19.45
N ASN A 848 15.66 -2.01 -19.98
CA ASN A 848 16.72 -3.02 -19.93
C ASN A 848 17.19 -3.37 -18.51
N ARG A 849 16.99 -2.49 -17.51
CA ARG A 849 17.29 -2.81 -16.10
C ARG A 849 16.40 -3.93 -15.58
N PHE A 850 15.12 -3.91 -15.94
CA PHE A 850 14.14 -4.91 -15.50
C PHE A 850 14.26 -6.24 -16.25
N LEU A 851 14.91 -6.28 -17.43
CA LEU A 851 15.13 -7.53 -18.16
C LEU A 851 16.07 -8.51 -17.45
N GLN A 852 16.81 -8.05 -16.43
CA GLN A 852 17.67 -8.89 -15.58
C GLN A 852 16.90 -9.51 -14.39
N GLY A 853 15.62 -9.16 -14.20
CA GLY A 853 14.77 -9.66 -13.13
C GLY A 853 14.28 -11.11 -13.31
N LEU A 854 13.51 -11.59 -12.34
CA LEU A 854 12.95 -12.94 -12.34
C LEU A 854 11.83 -13.11 -13.37
N ASN A 855 11.58 -14.36 -13.79
CA ASN A 855 10.60 -14.66 -14.85
C ASN A 855 9.15 -14.30 -14.47
N SER A 856 8.78 -14.47 -13.20
CA SER A 856 7.41 -14.29 -12.70
C SER A 856 7.08 -12.87 -12.25
N ASP A 857 8.07 -11.97 -12.20
CA ASP A 857 7.88 -10.57 -11.76
C ASP A 857 7.06 -9.76 -12.78
N PRO A 858 5.93 -9.13 -12.38
CA PRO A 858 5.08 -8.35 -13.29
C PRO A 858 5.82 -7.27 -14.09
N TRP A 859 6.78 -6.59 -13.48
CA TRP A 859 7.52 -5.49 -14.12
C TRP A 859 8.58 -6.00 -15.11
N THR A 860 9.17 -7.14 -14.83
CA THR A 860 10.00 -7.88 -15.79
C THR A 860 9.18 -8.29 -17.01
N ILE A 861 7.95 -8.77 -16.81
CA ILE A 861 7.01 -9.08 -17.91
C ILE A 861 6.68 -7.80 -18.71
N ALA A 862 6.42 -6.67 -18.05
CA ALA A 862 6.23 -5.37 -18.69
C ALA A 862 7.42 -4.96 -19.57
N ALA A 863 8.64 -5.02 -19.04
CA ALA A 863 9.85 -4.67 -19.76
C ALA A 863 10.11 -5.58 -20.97
N ARG A 864 9.85 -6.88 -20.85
CA ARG A 864 9.94 -7.83 -21.97
C ARG A 864 8.94 -7.47 -23.08
N GLY A 865 7.72 -7.08 -22.71
CA GLY A 865 6.71 -6.57 -23.65
C GLY A 865 7.18 -5.35 -24.43
N GLU A 866 7.78 -4.36 -23.75
CA GLU A 866 8.35 -3.19 -24.44
C GLU A 866 9.54 -3.57 -25.34
N ALA A 867 10.40 -4.49 -24.91
CA ALA A 867 11.53 -4.96 -25.71
C ALA A 867 11.09 -5.72 -26.97
N TYR A 868 9.97 -6.46 -26.89
CA TYR A 868 9.36 -7.14 -28.03
C TYR A 868 8.95 -6.15 -29.14
N LEU A 869 8.36 -5.01 -28.79
CA LEU A 869 7.92 -4.00 -29.76
C LEU A 869 9.05 -3.39 -30.59
N LEU A 870 10.30 -3.50 -30.13
CA LEU A 870 11.48 -3.00 -30.83
C LEU A 870 12.10 -4.02 -31.80
N ARG A 871 11.69 -5.30 -31.75
CA ARG A 871 12.34 -6.40 -32.48
C ARG A 871 11.34 -7.16 -33.36
N PRO A 872 11.32 -6.90 -34.68
CA PRO A 872 10.49 -7.64 -35.62
C PRO A 872 10.77 -9.15 -35.58
N GLY A 873 9.73 -9.97 -35.43
CA GLY A 873 9.83 -11.44 -35.46
C GLY A 873 10.23 -12.12 -34.14
N ALA A 874 10.40 -11.35 -33.05
CA ALA A 874 10.51 -11.94 -31.71
C ALA A 874 9.17 -12.58 -31.30
N ILE A 875 9.23 -13.60 -30.44
CA ILE A 875 8.01 -14.15 -29.81
C ILE A 875 7.58 -13.18 -28.72
N SER A 876 6.31 -12.80 -28.70
CA SER A 876 5.81 -11.90 -27.66
C SER A 876 5.78 -12.61 -26.30
N PRO A 877 6.32 -11.99 -25.24
CA PRO A 877 6.29 -12.48 -23.86
C PRO A 877 4.98 -12.10 -23.15
N LYS A 878 4.00 -11.57 -23.89
CA LYS A 878 2.68 -11.16 -23.43
C LYS A 878 1.64 -11.53 -24.49
N PRO A 879 0.38 -11.76 -24.12
CA PRO A 879 -0.70 -11.85 -25.09
C PRO A 879 -0.73 -10.62 -26.01
N VAL A 880 -0.83 -10.85 -27.31
CA VAL A 880 -0.95 -9.79 -28.31
C VAL A 880 -2.23 -10.00 -29.09
N ILE A 881 -3.02 -8.95 -29.26
CA ILE A 881 -4.17 -8.96 -30.14
C ILE A 881 -4.03 -7.90 -31.22
N GLN A 882 -4.43 -8.24 -32.44
CA GLN A 882 -4.59 -7.29 -33.52
C GLN A 882 -6.04 -6.79 -33.52
N CYS A 883 -6.23 -5.50 -33.27
CA CYS A 883 -7.52 -4.85 -33.42
C CYS A 883 -7.75 -4.62 -34.92
N VAL A 884 -8.66 -5.41 -35.50
CA VAL A 884 -8.89 -5.41 -36.96
C VAL A 884 -9.76 -4.24 -37.39
N GLN A 885 -9.50 -3.73 -38.59
CA GLN A 885 -10.34 -2.69 -39.18
C GLN A 885 -11.64 -3.30 -39.74
N ALA A 886 -12.77 -2.84 -39.21
CA ALA A 886 -14.11 -3.13 -39.69
C ALA A 886 -14.34 -2.45 -41.04
N LEU A 887 -14.90 -3.20 -42.00
CA LEU A 887 -15.25 -2.67 -43.33
C LEU A 887 -16.56 -1.86 -43.28
N ARG A 888 -17.42 -2.18 -42.32
CA ARG A 888 -18.68 -1.52 -42.02
C ARG A 888 -18.86 -1.50 -40.50
N PRO A 889 -19.47 -0.44 -39.93
CA PRO A 889 -19.87 -0.44 -38.53
C PRO A 889 -20.76 -1.64 -38.19
N PRO A 890 -20.55 -2.32 -37.04
CA PRO A 890 -21.46 -3.34 -36.56
C PRO A 890 -22.81 -2.71 -36.17
N VAL A 891 -23.87 -3.51 -36.26
CA VAL A 891 -25.17 -3.13 -35.71
C VAL A 891 -25.15 -3.42 -34.22
N LEU A 892 -25.19 -2.39 -33.37
CA LEU A 892 -25.22 -2.58 -31.91
C LEU A 892 -26.58 -3.11 -31.45
N ASP A 893 -26.77 -4.42 -31.48
CA ASP A 893 -27.98 -5.11 -31.05
C ASP A 893 -27.73 -6.19 -29.99
N GLY A 894 -26.46 -6.46 -29.68
CA GLY A 894 -26.04 -7.49 -28.74
C GLY A 894 -25.92 -8.89 -29.37
N VAL A 895 -26.09 -9.01 -30.69
CA VAL A 895 -25.99 -10.24 -31.46
C VAL A 895 -24.68 -10.22 -32.26
N LEU A 896 -23.72 -11.07 -31.88
CA LEU A 896 -22.36 -11.08 -32.41
C LEU A 896 -22.28 -11.75 -33.81
N SER A 897 -23.11 -11.31 -34.77
CA SER A 897 -23.27 -11.93 -36.09
C SER A 897 -22.61 -11.16 -37.24
N ASP A 898 -22.25 -9.89 -37.03
CA ASP A 898 -21.64 -9.02 -38.04
C ASP A 898 -20.29 -9.54 -38.58
N ASP A 899 -20.02 -9.22 -39.84
CA ASP A 899 -18.79 -9.64 -40.55
C ASP A 899 -17.49 -9.23 -39.84
N CYS A 900 -17.52 -8.13 -39.08
CA CYS A 900 -16.34 -7.67 -38.33
C CYS A 900 -15.98 -8.63 -37.20
N TRP A 901 -16.97 -9.18 -36.50
CA TRP A 901 -16.76 -10.11 -35.39
C TRP A 901 -16.19 -11.45 -35.85
N GLN A 902 -16.63 -11.94 -37.01
CA GLN A 902 -16.09 -13.17 -37.61
C GLN A 902 -14.61 -13.04 -38.03
N ARG A 903 -14.11 -11.80 -38.17
CA ARG A 903 -12.72 -11.49 -38.54
C ARG A 903 -11.86 -11.06 -37.35
N SER A 904 -12.49 -10.74 -36.22
CA SER A 904 -11.80 -10.35 -34.99
C SER A 904 -11.18 -11.56 -34.33
N ALA A 905 -10.01 -11.36 -33.73
CA ALA A 905 -9.41 -12.38 -32.87
C ALA A 905 -10.19 -12.47 -31.54
N GLU A 906 -10.28 -13.68 -31.03
CA GLU A 906 -10.95 -13.98 -29.76
C GLU A 906 -10.02 -13.73 -28.56
N ILE A 907 -10.45 -12.88 -27.63
CA ILE A 907 -9.84 -12.76 -26.31
C ILE A 907 -10.49 -13.82 -25.41
N THR A 908 -9.75 -14.89 -25.13
CA THR A 908 -10.18 -15.94 -24.20
C THR A 908 -9.78 -15.58 -22.77
N LEU A 909 -10.74 -15.57 -21.85
CA LEU A 909 -10.49 -15.36 -20.42
C LEU A 909 -10.34 -16.71 -19.71
N SER A 910 -9.33 -16.86 -18.83
CA SER A 910 -9.15 -18.04 -17.98
C SER A 910 -9.11 -17.70 -16.49
N ASP A 911 -9.49 -18.69 -15.69
CA ASP A 911 -9.27 -18.80 -14.25
C ASP A 911 -7.85 -19.24 -13.88
N GLU A 912 -7.16 -19.99 -14.74
CA GLU A 912 -5.79 -20.43 -14.48
C GLU A 912 -4.74 -19.30 -14.69
N PRO A 913 -3.75 -19.15 -13.78
CA PRO A 913 -2.56 -18.36 -14.03
C PRO A 913 -1.84 -18.91 -15.26
N LEU A 914 -1.53 -18.04 -16.23
CA LEU A 914 -0.62 -18.42 -17.31
C LEU A 914 0.70 -18.85 -16.68
N SER A 915 1.15 -20.08 -16.95
CA SER A 915 2.46 -20.53 -16.45
C SER A 915 3.59 -19.70 -17.10
N ASP A 916 4.70 -19.51 -16.40
CA ASP A 916 5.86 -18.76 -16.93
C ASP A 916 6.36 -19.32 -18.28
N ASP A 917 6.11 -20.60 -18.56
CA ASP A 917 6.44 -21.31 -19.80
C ASP A 917 5.36 -21.17 -20.91
N GLU A 918 4.13 -20.76 -20.56
CA GLU A 918 3.05 -20.47 -21.53
C GLU A 918 3.17 -19.09 -22.19
N PHE A 919 4.08 -18.22 -21.72
CA PHE A 919 4.35 -16.91 -22.30
C PHE A 919 5.09 -16.95 -23.65
N VAL A 920 5.07 -18.08 -24.35
CA VAL A 920 5.60 -18.23 -25.70
C VAL A 920 4.44 -18.02 -26.66
N GLY A 921 4.37 -16.83 -27.28
CA GLY A 921 3.42 -16.46 -28.34
C GLY A 921 3.31 -17.46 -29.50
N GLY A 922 2.58 -18.54 -29.25
CA GLY A 922 2.02 -19.46 -30.21
C GLY A 922 0.53 -19.19 -30.34
N LEU A 923 0.09 -19.07 -31.59
CA LEU A 923 -1.30 -19.13 -32.00
C LEU A 923 -2.13 -20.08 -31.12
N ASP A 924 -3.29 -19.59 -30.67
CA ASP A 924 -4.55 -20.33 -30.71
C ASP A 924 -4.45 -21.85 -30.45
N THR A 925 -4.06 -22.26 -29.26
CA THR A 925 -4.16 -23.66 -28.81
C THR A 925 -4.75 -23.78 -27.42
N ARG A 926 -5.91 -23.14 -27.16
CA ARG A 926 -6.84 -23.61 -26.11
C ARG A 926 -7.96 -24.49 -26.68
N GLY A 927 -7.66 -25.17 -27.78
CA GLY A 927 -8.46 -26.24 -28.36
C GLY A 927 -7.89 -27.61 -28.05
N SER A 928 -8.03 -28.11 -26.81
CA SER A 928 -8.13 -29.57 -26.56
C SER A 928 -8.68 -29.97 -25.17
N GLU A 929 -9.60 -29.22 -24.58
CA GLU A 929 -10.33 -29.70 -23.39
C GLU A 929 -11.83 -29.39 -23.50
N ASP A 930 -12.62 -30.46 -23.45
CA ASP A 930 -14.09 -30.57 -23.45
C ASP A 930 -14.88 -29.40 -24.08
N SER A 931 -15.17 -29.49 -25.39
CA SER A 931 -15.91 -28.50 -26.18
C SER A 931 -17.40 -28.37 -25.85
N SER A 932 -17.82 -28.84 -24.67
CA SER A 932 -19.23 -28.87 -24.26
C SER A 932 -19.64 -27.69 -23.36
N LYS A 933 -18.68 -26.99 -22.72
CA LYS A 933 -18.96 -25.82 -21.87
C LYS A 933 -18.82 -24.49 -22.61
N PRO A 934 -19.83 -23.59 -22.56
CA PRO A 934 -19.71 -22.24 -23.11
C PRO A 934 -18.64 -21.45 -22.34
N ARG A 935 -17.77 -20.73 -23.06
CA ARG A 935 -16.64 -19.96 -22.50
C ARG A 935 -16.88 -18.45 -22.68
N PRO A 936 -16.37 -17.61 -21.76
CA PRO A 936 -16.41 -16.17 -21.94
C PRO A 936 -15.53 -15.76 -23.12
N LEU A 937 -16.09 -14.96 -24.02
CA LEU A 937 -15.45 -14.44 -25.21
C LEU A 937 -15.52 -12.92 -25.21
N VAL A 938 -14.41 -12.26 -25.55
CA VAL A 938 -14.36 -10.81 -25.82
C VAL A 938 -13.69 -10.58 -27.18
N MET A 939 -14.18 -9.60 -27.95
CA MET A 939 -13.64 -9.24 -29.26
C MET A 939 -13.57 -7.73 -29.41
N LEU A 940 -12.56 -7.28 -30.16
CA LEU A 940 -12.33 -5.87 -30.47
C LEU A 940 -12.16 -5.69 -31.98
N CYS A 941 -12.73 -4.62 -32.51
CA CYS A 941 -12.45 -4.13 -33.86
C CYS A 941 -12.58 -2.61 -33.88
N HIS A 942 -12.22 -1.97 -34.99
CA HIS A 942 -12.31 -0.52 -35.09
C HIS A 942 -12.61 -0.06 -36.51
N ASP A 943 -13.09 1.17 -36.68
CA ASP A 943 -13.04 1.87 -37.96
C ASP A 943 -12.23 3.17 -37.84
N ALA A 944 -12.56 4.19 -38.63
CA ALA A 944 -11.89 5.49 -38.56
C ALA A 944 -12.39 6.35 -37.37
N GLU A 945 -13.61 6.11 -36.89
CA GLU A 945 -14.32 6.93 -35.91
C GLU A 945 -14.49 6.22 -34.56
N TYR A 946 -14.67 4.91 -34.54
CA TYR A 946 -15.02 4.14 -33.34
C TYR A 946 -14.08 2.96 -33.08
N LEU A 947 -13.85 2.72 -31.79
CA LEU A 947 -13.43 1.42 -31.26
C LEU A 947 -14.69 0.64 -30.87
N TYR A 948 -14.84 -0.57 -31.41
CA TYR A 948 -15.95 -1.46 -31.13
C TYR A 948 -15.51 -2.60 -30.21
N LEU A 949 -16.40 -2.96 -29.29
CA LEU A 949 -16.24 -4.05 -28.35
C LEU A 949 -17.44 -4.98 -28.45
N ALA A 950 -17.21 -6.28 -28.45
CA ALA A 950 -18.25 -7.28 -28.25
C ALA A 950 -17.83 -8.27 -27.16
N ALA A 951 -18.78 -8.76 -26.37
CA ALA A 951 -18.56 -9.87 -25.46
C ALA A 951 -19.75 -10.81 -25.39
N SER A 952 -19.48 -12.09 -25.17
CA SER A 952 -20.47 -13.12 -24.87
C SER A 952 -20.02 -13.87 -23.63
N ILE A 953 -20.77 -13.73 -22.55
CA ILE A 953 -20.40 -14.19 -21.22
C ILE A 953 -21.42 -15.23 -20.73
N PRO A 954 -21.00 -16.48 -20.45
CA PRO A 954 -21.85 -17.50 -19.85
C PRO A 954 -22.32 -17.06 -18.47
N ARG A 955 -23.62 -17.21 -18.18
CA ARG A 955 -24.17 -16.97 -16.84
C ARG A 955 -23.60 -17.97 -15.85
N GLU A 956 -23.23 -17.48 -14.67
CA GLU A 956 -22.80 -18.32 -13.55
C GLU A 956 -24.03 -18.65 -12.67
N PRO A 957 -24.45 -19.93 -12.58
CA PRO A 957 -25.66 -20.31 -11.84
C PRO A 957 -25.66 -19.92 -10.35
N GLN A 958 -24.49 -19.72 -9.75
CA GLN A 958 -24.35 -19.31 -8.36
C GLN A 958 -24.54 -17.80 -8.12
N LEU A 959 -24.50 -16.98 -9.18
CA LEU A 959 -24.75 -15.54 -9.08
C LEU A 959 -26.23 -15.19 -9.24
N PRO A 960 -26.68 -14.04 -8.72
CA PRO A 960 -28.04 -13.58 -8.92
C PRO A 960 -28.38 -13.50 -10.41
N ALA A 961 -29.49 -14.11 -10.81
CA ALA A 961 -30.05 -13.92 -12.15
C ALA A 961 -30.65 -12.51 -12.24
N ALA A 962 -29.84 -11.53 -12.67
CA ALA A 962 -30.29 -10.17 -12.86
C ALA A 962 -30.82 -9.99 -14.30
N PRO A 963 -32.09 -9.58 -14.50
CA PRO A 963 -32.61 -9.28 -15.81
C PRO A 963 -31.94 -8.02 -16.38
N LEU A 964 -31.87 -7.93 -17.72
CA LEU A 964 -31.39 -6.72 -18.39
C LEU A 964 -32.25 -5.51 -18.04
N GLN A 965 -31.59 -4.38 -17.76
CA GLN A 965 -32.23 -3.12 -17.40
C GLN A 965 -31.61 -1.98 -18.22
N LEU A 966 -32.04 -1.87 -19.48
CA LEU A 966 -31.50 -0.90 -20.44
C LEU A 966 -32.08 0.53 -20.29
N PRO A 967 -33.38 0.73 -20.02
CA PRO A 967 -33.93 2.08 -19.84
C PRO A 967 -33.55 2.66 -18.48
N GLY A 968 -33.08 3.92 -18.45
CA GLY A 968 -32.85 4.66 -17.21
C GLY A 968 -31.64 4.17 -16.39
N ARG A 969 -30.58 3.67 -17.06
CA ARG A 969 -29.35 3.21 -16.40
C ARG A 969 -28.81 4.27 -15.43
N PRO A 970 -28.58 3.93 -14.16
CA PRO A 970 -27.92 4.84 -13.24
C PRO A 970 -26.46 5.00 -13.65
N ARG A 971 -25.95 6.23 -13.57
CA ARG A 971 -24.52 6.52 -13.72
C ARG A 971 -23.75 5.86 -12.57
N ASP A 972 -22.59 5.30 -12.86
CA ASP A 972 -21.65 4.74 -11.87
C ASP A 972 -22.29 3.68 -10.97
N ALA A 973 -23.07 2.79 -11.58
CA ALA A 973 -23.85 1.81 -10.83
C ALA A 973 -22.96 0.83 -10.06
N ASP A 974 -23.41 0.40 -8.88
CA ASP A 974 -22.68 -0.61 -8.10
C ASP A 974 -22.78 -1.99 -8.77
N ALA A 975 -21.65 -2.45 -9.31
CA ALA A 975 -21.49 -3.77 -9.91
C ALA A 975 -21.07 -4.84 -8.88
N GLY A 976 -20.75 -4.47 -7.63
CA GLY A 976 -20.06 -5.34 -6.66
C GLY A 976 -20.81 -6.59 -6.19
N ALA A 977 -22.06 -6.80 -6.62
CA ALA A 977 -22.84 -8.01 -6.37
C ALA A 977 -23.22 -8.78 -7.66
N ASN A 978 -22.79 -8.29 -8.84
CA ASN A 978 -23.17 -8.82 -10.14
C ASN A 978 -21.93 -9.27 -10.92
N ASP A 979 -22.10 -10.25 -11.80
CA ASP A 979 -21.09 -10.59 -12.80
C ASP A 979 -20.82 -9.39 -13.71
N TYR A 980 -19.55 -8.99 -13.84
CA TYR A 980 -19.17 -7.85 -14.67
C TYR A 980 -17.87 -8.06 -15.41
N LEU A 981 -17.74 -7.35 -16.53
CA LEU A 981 -16.54 -7.26 -17.34
C LEU A 981 -15.91 -5.87 -17.15
N LEU A 982 -14.63 -5.85 -16.77
CA LEU A 982 -13.79 -4.67 -16.71
C LEU A 982 -12.77 -4.71 -17.86
N ILE A 983 -12.72 -3.62 -18.63
CA ILE A 983 -11.77 -3.45 -19.73
C ILE A 983 -10.98 -2.17 -19.47
N SER A 984 -9.67 -2.31 -19.41
CA SER A 984 -8.73 -1.22 -19.14
C SER A 984 -7.84 -0.97 -20.35
N PHE A 985 -7.79 0.28 -20.80
CA PHE A 985 -6.92 0.74 -21.88
C PHE A 985 -5.85 1.67 -21.35
N ASP A 986 -4.59 1.35 -21.63
CA ASP A 986 -3.42 2.21 -21.44
C ASP A 986 -2.88 2.59 -22.83
N VAL A 987 -3.03 3.85 -23.23
CA VAL A 987 -2.78 4.26 -24.62
C VAL A 987 -1.32 4.62 -24.88
N ASP A 988 -0.50 4.83 -23.84
CA ASP A 988 0.92 5.21 -23.97
C ASP A 988 1.94 4.29 -23.27
N ARG A 989 1.43 3.26 -22.60
CA ARG A 989 2.16 2.20 -21.91
C ARG A 989 3.04 2.76 -20.79
N ASP A 990 2.51 3.74 -20.07
CA ASP A 990 3.09 4.20 -18.81
C ASP A 990 2.76 3.26 -17.64
N TYR A 991 1.78 2.36 -17.82
CA TYR A 991 1.31 1.38 -16.84
C TYR A 991 0.85 2.01 -15.52
N ALA A 992 0.49 3.30 -15.54
CA ALA A 992 0.13 4.08 -14.36
C ALA A 992 -1.25 4.73 -14.50
N THR A 993 -1.65 5.09 -15.72
CA THR A 993 -2.96 5.68 -16.00
C THR A 993 -3.72 4.88 -17.05
N THR A 994 -5.02 4.70 -16.84
CA THR A 994 -5.88 3.87 -17.70
C THR A 994 -7.24 4.50 -17.88
N TYR A 995 -7.90 4.20 -19.01
CA TYR A 995 -9.35 4.27 -19.14
C TYR A 995 -9.95 2.92 -18.73
N ASP A 996 -10.87 2.94 -17.79
CA ASP A 996 -11.55 1.74 -17.28
C ASP A 996 -13.03 1.79 -17.68
N PHE A 997 -13.49 0.75 -18.36
CA PHE A 997 -14.88 0.56 -18.78
C PHE A 997 -15.43 -0.72 -18.15
N THR A 998 -16.49 -0.58 -17.36
CA THR A 998 -17.19 -1.70 -16.71
C THR A 998 -18.58 -1.87 -17.31
N ILE A 999 -18.95 -3.11 -17.61
CA ILE A 999 -20.32 -3.48 -17.99
C ILE A 999 -20.71 -4.73 -17.21
N ASP A 1000 -21.87 -4.71 -16.55
CA ASP A 1000 -22.39 -5.87 -15.81
C ASP A 1000 -23.49 -6.63 -16.58
N GLN A 1001 -23.89 -7.79 -16.04
CA GLN A 1001 -24.95 -8.63 -16.59
C GLN A 1001 -26.34 -7.97 -16.70
N ARG A 1002 -26.56 -6.79 -16.09
CA ARG A 1002 -27.79 -5.98 -16.26
C ARG A 1002 -27.69 -5.05 -17.48
N GLY A 1003 -26.51 -4.92 -18.05
CA GLY A 1003 -26.14 -3.91 -19.04
C GLY A 1003 -25.84 -2.55 -18.42
N TRP A 1004 -25.62 -2.47 -17.09
CA TRP A 1004 -25.26 -1.21 -16.44
C TRP A 1004 -23.78 -0.94 -16.62
N THR A 1005 -23.43 0.34 -16.74
CA THR A 1005 -22.08 0.78 -17.06
C THR A 1005 -21.47 1.65 -15.98
N ARG A 1006 -20.15 1.61 -15.91
CA ARG A 1006 -19.34 2.51 -15.09
C ARG A 1006 -18.02 2.75 -15.79
N GLU A 1007 -17.58 4.00 -15.79
CA GLU A 1007 -16.38 4.43 -16.49
C GLU A 1007 -15.47 5.20 -15.53
N ALA A 1008 -14.16 5.09 -15.72
CA ALA A 1008 -13.21 5.91 -15.02
C ALA A 1008 -12.00 6.23 -15.90
N CYS A 1009 -11.36 7.37 -15.67
CA CYS A 1009 -10.05 7.68 -16.22
C CYS A 1009 -9.12 7.94 -15.04
N TRP A 1010 -8.04 7.16 -14.91
CA TRP A 1010 -7.15 7.22 -13.75
C TRP A 1010 -7.91 7.09 -12.41
N ARG A 1011 -8.84 6.13 -12.35
CA ARG A 1011 -9.76 5.89 -11.22
C ARG A 1011 -10.73 7.06 -10.89
N ASP A 1012 -10.74 8.13 -11.67
CA ASP A 1012 -11.74 9.20 -11.54
C ASP A 1012 -13.05 8.80 -12.22
N ALA A 1013 -14.05 8.43 -11.42
CA ALA A 1013 -15.41 8.11 -11.87
C ALA A 1013 -16.16 9.32 -12.47
N LYS A 1014 -15.60 10.54 -12.40
CA LYS A 1014 -16.20 11.71 -13.06
C LYS A 1014 -16.04 11.69 -14.57
N TYR A 1015 -15.05 10.94 -15.09
CA TYR A 1015 -14.92 10.68 -16.51
C TYR A 1015 -16.24 10.12 -17.05
N ASN A 1016 -16.82 10.82 -18.04
CA ASN A 1016 -18.14 10.51 -18.57
C ASN A 1016 -18.08 10.57 -20.10
N PRO A 1017 -17.50 9.54 -20.74
CA PRO A 1017 -17.39 9.50 -22.19
C PRO A 1017 -18.76 9.27 -22.82
N ARG A 1018 -18.94 9.76 -24.04
CA ARG A 1018 -20.05 9.30 -24.89
C ARG A 1018 -19.67 7.94 -25.47
N TRP A 1019 -20.41 6.91 -25.15
CA TRP A 1019 -20.28 5.61 -25.79
C TRP A 1019 -21.64 4.93 -25.82
N PHE A 1020 -21.81 4.00 -26.76
CA PHE A 1020 -23.07 3.35 -27.05
C PHE A 1020 -22.95 1.90 -26.64
N VAL A 1021 -23.90 1.38 -25.85
CA VAL A 1021 -23.86 0.01 -25.33
C VAL A 1021 -25.21 -0.65 -25.53
N ALA A 1022 -25.24 -1.66 -26.39
CA ALA A 1022 -26.34 -2.62 -26.51
C ALA A 1022 -26.02 -3.86 -25.68
N ALA A 1023 -27.03 -4.43 -25.04
CA ALA A 1023 -26.89 -5.67 -24.30
C ALA A 1023 -28.10 -6.57 -24.56
N GLU A 1024 -27.83 -7.85 -24.72
CA GLU A 1024 -28.81 -8.91 -24.94
C GLU A 1024 -28.51 -10.06 -23.97
N ALA A 1025 -29.52 -10.82 -23.56
CA ALA A 1025 -29.29 -11.95 -22.66
C ALA A 1025 -30.35 -13.02 -22.86
N ASP A 1026 -29.94 -14.25 -22.70
CA ASP A 1026 -30.79 -15.43 -22.61
C ASP A 1026 -30.53 -16.16 -21.27
N ASP A 1027 -31.10 -17.36 -21.13
CA ASP A 1027 -30.98 -18.17 -19.92
C ASP A 1027 -29.54 -18.65 -19.66
N LEU A 1028 -28.67 -18.67 -20.68
CA LEU A 1028 -27.33 -19.23 -20.61
C LEU A 1028 -26.22 -18.19 -20.71
N THR A 1029 -26.48 -17.06 -21.37
CA THR A 1029 -25.46 -16.06 -21.70
C THR A 1029 -26.00 -14.65 -21.61
N TRP A 1030 -25.13 -13.71 -21.29
CA TRP A 1030 -25.36 -12.29 -21.53
C TRP A 1030 -24.31 -11.79 -22.53
N ARG A 1031 -24.75 -10.94 -23.44
CA ARG A 1031 -24.00 -10.44 -24.59
C ARG A 1031 -24.02 -8.93 -24.60
N ILE A 1032 -22.91 -8.32 -25.02
CA ILE A 1032 -22.81 -6.87 -25.17
C ILE A 1032 -22.14 -6.54 -26.49
N GLU A 1033 -22.57 -5.42 -27.06
CA GLU A 1033 -21.85 -4.72 -28.11
C GLU A 1033 -21.77 -3.25 -27.74
N ALA A 1034 -20.58 -2.67 -27.89
CA ALA A 1034 -20.34 -1.28 -27.57
C ALA A 1034 -19.52 -0.57 -28.64
N ALA A 1035 -19.77 0.73 -28.80
CA ALA A 1035 -19.00 1.62 -29.66
C ALA A 1035 -18.51 2.83 -28.85
N ILE A 1036 -17.19 2.99 -28.79
CA ILE A 1036 -16.52 4.12 -28.14
C ILE A 1036 -15.91 4.98 -29.24
N PRO A 1037 -16.34 6.24 -29.42
CA PRO A 1037 -15.70 7.16 -30.35
C PRO A 1037 -14.22 7.34 -29.98
N PHE A 1038 -13.30 7.25 -30.95
CA PHE A 1038 -11.86 7.44 -30.70
C PHE A 1038 -11.58 8.80 -30.09
N GLU A 1039 -12.35 9.84 -30.45
CA GLU A 1039 -12.21 11.17 -29.86
C GLU A 1039 -12.45 11.19 -28.34
N GLU A 1040 -13.11 10.19 -27.76
CA GLU A 1040 -13.26 10.06 -26.30
C GLU A 1040 -12.00 9.55 -25.61
N LEU A 1041 -11.07 8.91 -26.35
CA LEU A 1041 -9.88 8.25 -25.83
C LEU A 1041 -8.57 8.93 -26.26
N ILE A 1042 -8.48 9.34 -27.53
CA ILE A 1042 -7.24 9.86 -28.14
C ILE A 1042 -7.53 10.95 -29.20
N PRO A 1043 -6.51 11.76 -29.58
CA PRO A 1043 -6.64 12.69 -30.71
C PRO A 1043 -6.93 11.95 -32.04
N PRO A 1044 -7.75 12.53 -32.94
CA PRO A 1044 -8.06 11.90 -34.24
C PRO A 1044 -6.80 11.58 -35.06
N GLY A 1045 -6.76 10.37 -35.64
CA GLY A 1045 -5.68 9.91 -36.53
C GLY A 1045 -4.44 9.34 -35.83
N THR A 1046 -4.42 9.26 -34.50
CA THR A 1046 -3.28 8.72 -33.73
C THR A 1046 -3.29 7.21 -33.56
N GLN A 1047 -4.34 6.52 -34.00
CA GLN A 1047 -4.50 5.07 -33.85
C GLN A 1047 -3.68 4.23 -34.82
N VAL A 1048 -3.40 4.72 -36.03
CA VAL A 1048 -2.80 3.89 -37.11
C VAL A 1048 -1.37 3.50 -36.73
N GLY A 1049 -1.11 2.19 -36.67
CA GLY A 1049 0.18 1.63 -36.25
C GLY A 1049 0.52 1.83 -34.77
N ALA A 1050 -0.45 2.25 -33.93
CA ALA A 1050 -0.27 2.38 -32.50
C ALA A 1050 -0.33 1.01 -31.79
N THR A 1051 0.18 0.97 -30.56
CA THR A 1051 0.06 -0.19 -29.66
C THR A 1051 -0.35 0.28 -28.29
N TRP A 1052 -1.42 -0.28 -27.73
CA TRP A 1052 -1.93 0.05 -26.41
C TRP A 1052 -1.71 -1.13 -25.46
N GLY A 1053 -1.58 -0.83 -24.16
CA GLY A 1053 -1.78 -1.81 -23.10
C GLY A 1053 -3.27 -2.10 -22.96
N LEU A 1054 -3.62 -3.38 -22.82
CA LEU A 1054 -4.99 -3.83 -22.67
C LEU A 1054 -5.11 -4.84 -21.51
N GLY A 1055 -5.97 -4.51 -20.54
CA GLY A 1055 -6.43 -5.42 -19.50
C GLY A 1055 -7.89 -5.80 -19.75
N VAL A 1056 -8.22 -7.09 -19.68
CA VAL A 1056 -9.59 -7.59 -19.78
C VAL A 1056 -9.82 -8.60 -18.67
N THR A 1057 -10.77 -8.29 -17.80
CA THR A 1057 -11.04 -9.05 -16.58
C THR A 1057 -12.54 -9.21 -16.40
N ARG A 1058 -13.02 -10.45 -16.30
CA ARG A 1058 -14.36 -10.76 -15.80
C ARG A 1058 -14.27 -11.02 -14.30
N VAL A 1059 -15.09 -10.33 -13.53
CA VAL A 1059 -15.19 -10.52 -12.08
C VAL A 1059 -16.53 -11.14 -11.76
N MET A 1060 -16.49 -12.26 -11.05
CA MET A 1060 -17.66 -12.95 -10.52
C MET A 1060 -17.59 -12.80 -9.00
N PRO A 1061 -18.25 -11.79 -8.40
CA PRO A 1061 -18.12 -11.48 -6.99
C PRO A 1061 -18.40 -12.71 -6.11
N GLY A 1062 -17.50 -12.98 -5.17
CA GLY A 1062 -17.54 -14.15 -4.29
C GLY A 1062 -17.18 -15.48 -4.97
N LEU A 1063 -17.01 -15.56 -6.29
CA LEU A 1063 -16.67 -16.79 -7.02
C LEU A 1063 -15.26 -16.85 -7.55
N GLY A 1064 -14.78 -15.79 -8.19
CA GLY A 1064 -13.47 -15.76 -8.81
C GLY A 1064 -13.35 -14.68 -9.87
N VAL A 1065 -12.24 -14.73 -10.60
CA VAL A 1065 -11.89 -13.80 -11.67
C VAL A 1065 -11.41 -14.60 -12.87
N HIS A 1066 -11.85 -14.22 -14.07
CA HIS A 1066 -11.22 -14.68 -15.31
C HIS A 1066 -10.50 -13.51 -15.98
N SER A 1067 -9.27 -13.72 -16.39
CA SER A 1067 -8.42 -12.67 -16.96
C SER A 1067 -7.81 -13.12 -18.28
N TRP A 1068 -7.58 -12.16 -19.17
CA TRP A 1068 -6.84 -12.39 -20.41
C TRP A 1068 -5.33 -12.52 -20.18
N THR A 1069 -4.79 -11.85 -19.17
CA THR A 1069 -3.35 -11.71 -18.94
C THR A 1069 -2.83 -12.57 -17.77
N GLY A 1070 -3.66 -13.49 -17.24
CA GLY A 1070 -3.32 -14.38 -16.13
C GLY A 1070 -3.68 -13.81 -14.75
N SER A 1071 -2.93 -14.21 -13.71
CA SER A 1071 -3.14 -14.01 -12.26
C SER A 1071 -3.28 -12.54 -11.76
N GLY A 1072 -4.28 -11.83 -12.28
CA GLY A 1072 -4.72 -10.52 -11.81
C GLY A 1072 -6.11 -10.60 -11.19
N GLY A 1073 -6.37 -9.76 -10.18
CA GLY A 1073 -7.63 -9.73 -9.44
C GLY A 1073 -8.69 -8.87 -10.08
N ALA A 1074 -9.64 -8.38 -9.28
CA ALA A 1074 -10.75 -7.57 -9.79
C ALA A 1074 -10.27 -6.32 -10.53
N ILE A 1075 -9.08 -5.81 -10.17
CA ILE A 1075 -8.40 -4.76 -10.91
C ILE A 1075 -7.19 -5.39 -11.63
N PRO A 1076 -7.14 -5.38 -12.97
CA PRO A 1076 -6.01 -5.93 -13.69
C PRO A 1076 -4.74 -5.14 -13.37
N GLN A 1077 -3.64 -5.84 -13.12
CA GLN A 1077 -2.34 -5.22 -12.85
C GLN A 1077 -1.78 -4.60 -14.14
N PRO A 1078 -1.52 -3.27 -14.18
CA PRO A 1078 -1.01 -2.61 -15.37
C PRO A 1078 0.24 -3.26 -15.96
N ALA A 1079 1.22 -3.63 -15.12
CA ALA A 1079 2.45 -4.29 -15.56
C ALA A 1079 2.20 -5.60 -16.37
N ARG A 1080 1.09 -6.30 -16.09
CA ARG A 1080 0.67 -7.52 -16.80
C ARG A 1080 -0.22 -7.28 -18.00
N PHE A 1081 -0.59 -6.05 -18.34
CA PHE A 1081 -1.44 -5.76 -19.51
C PHE A 1081 -0.87 -6.41 -20.77
N GLY A 1082 -1.76 -6.99 -21.59
CA GLY A 1082 -1.45 -7.49 -22.92
C GLY A 1082 -1.26 -6.33 -23.90
N LEU A 1083 -0.91 -6.65 -25.13
CA LEU A 1083 -0.63 -5.65 -26.17
C LEU A 1083 -1.74 -5.68 -27.23
N MET A 1084 -2.42 -4.55 -27.43
CA MET A 1084 -3.36 -4.36 -28.52
C MET A 1084 -2.72 -3.53 -29.62
N THR A 1085 -2.66 -4.06 -30.83
CA THR A 1085 -2.04 -3.39 -31.99
C THR A 1085 -3.07 -2.99 -33.03
N PHE A 1086 -2.90 -1.81 -33.63
CA PHE A 1086 -3.70 -1.35 -34.76
C PHE A 1086 -2.90 -1.53 -36.06
N GLY A 1087 -3.57 -2.03 -37.11
CA GLY A 1087 -2.96 -2.19 -38.42
C GLY A 1087 -2.39 -0.87 -38.97
N ARG A 1088 -1.38 -0.98 -39.84
CA ARG A 1088 -0.87 0.15 -40.63
C ARG A 1088 -1.67 0.34 -41.91
#